data_AF-A0A1A8RAI4-F1
#
_entry.id   AF-A0A1A8RAI4-F1
#
_cell.length_a   1.000
_cell.length_b   1.000
_cell.length_c   1.000
_cell.angle_alpha   90.00
_cell.angle_beta   90.00
_cell.angle_gamma   90.00
#
_symmetry.space_group_name_H-M   'P 1'
#
loop_
_entity.id
_entity.type
_entity.pdbx_description
1 polymer ?
#
loop_
_entity_poly.entity_id
_entity_poly.type
_entity_poly.pdbx_seq_one_letter_code
_entity_poly.pdbx_strand_id
1 'polypeptide(L)'
;FNTLEADFIHSQQLFCRDVLNLRPGQRAVIGNGRILGLFEEQEEFTMEDFHLLERITLSGSAEKVKTKVKEMGMKPKHASDLVMKVDALLAAAPKGEVRRDFHFKDANSVLQLAPRENEVFYDVVAIVDPLTREAQKISSLLIVLSQVVNVRLQVFMNCRAKLSEMPLKSFYRFVLESDVTFLANETVSSGPVARFTELPESLLLTLNMITPESWMVQAVSSLHDLDNIHLQEVKGVVAAEFELEHLLLEGHCFDLSTGQPPRGLQFTLGMSRDPLMYDTIVMANLGYFQLKANPGAWTLRLRKGRSEDIYEIVTHDGTDSPADAGNVIVVLNSFHSKIIKVKVQKKAESINEDLLSETSESKGIWDSIVSITGGGARKDDGDKKEDVLNIFSVASGHLYERFLRIMMLSVLRHTNTPVKFWFLKNYLSPSFKETISHMAKSYGFQFELVQYKWPRWLHQQTEKQRIIWGYKILFLDVLFPLAVDKIIFVDADQIVRADLKELRDLDLEGAPYGYTPFCDSRREMDGYRFWKSGYWASHLGHRRYHISALYVVDLKKFRKIAAGDRLRGQYQALSQDPNSLSNLDQDLPNNMIHQVAIQSLPQDWLWCETWCDDSSKATAKTIDLCNNPKTKEPKLMAAARIVPEWVEYDNEIKELLGRVQGEAGATHNPSPSQHHKADTRRDEL
;
A
#
# COMPACT_ATOMS: atom_id res chain seq x y z
N PHE A 1 -22.76 -14.72 35.93
CA PHE A 1 -22.36 -15.85 36.79
C PHE A 1 -23.31 -16.12 37.97
N ASN A 2 -24.36 -15.30 38.23
CA ASN A 2 -25.38 -15.62 39.24
C ASN A 2 -26.78 -15.67 38.62
N THR A 3 -27.04 -16.68 37.80
CA THR A 3 -28.39 -17.01 37.36
C THR A 3 -28.63 -18.48 37.68
N LEU A 4 -29.55 -18.68 38.63
CA LEU A 4 -30.39 -19.87 38.86
C LEU A 4 -29.64 -21.22 39.01
N GLU A 5 -29.59 -21.70 40.26
CA GLU A 5 -29.33 -23.09 40.68
C GLU A 5 -27.93 -23.71 40.45
N ALA A 6 -26.92 -22.94 40.08
CA ALA A 6 -25.52 -23.41 40.16
C ALA A 6 -25.01 -23.34 41.61
N ASP A 7 -24.36 -24.41 42.10
CA ASP A 7 -23.64 -24.43 43.38
C ASP A 7 -22.70 -23.22 43.45
N PHE A 8 -22.85 -22.40 44.47
CA PHE A 8 -22.05 -21.19 44.69
C PHE A 8 -20.56 -21.50 44.61
N ILE A 9 -20.13 -22.65 45.15
CA ILE A 9 -18.73 -23.08 45.14
C ILE A 9 -18.26 -23.38 43.71
N HIS A 10 -19.10 -24.04 42.91
CA HIS A 10 -18.80 -24.31 41.51
C HIS A 10 -18.68 -23.00 40.70
N SER A 11 -19.56 -22.04 40.96
CA SER A 11 -19.51 -20.72 40.30
C SER A 11 -18.25 -19.93 40.66
N GLN A 12 -17.84 -19.95 41.93
CA GLN A 12 -16.56 -19.34 42.35
C GLN A 12 -15.36 -20.06 41.76
N GLN A 13 -15.39 -21.40 41.70
CA GLN A 13 -14.32 -22.19 41.06
C GLN A 13 -14.16 -21.84 39.58
N LEU A 14 -15.27 -21.74 38.84
CA LEU A 14 -15.27 -21.30 37.44
C LEU A 14 -14.75 -19.86 37.30
N PHE A 15 -15.15 -18.95 38.19
CA PHE A 15 -14.64 -17.58 38.19
C PHE A 15 -13.12 -17.52 38.42
N CYS A 16 -12.61 -18.26 39.41
CA CYS A 16 -11.17 -18.34 39.67
C CYS A 16 -10.40 -18.90 38.46
N ARG A 17 -10.93 -19.93 37.80
CA ARG A 17 -10.28 -20.57 36.65
C ARG A 17 -10.36 -19.71 35.38
N ASP A 18 -11.55 -19.24 35.04
CA ASP A 18 -11.84 -18.66 33.71
C ASP A 18 -11.66 -17.14 33.67
N VAL A 19 -11.78 -16.45 34.82
CA VAL A 19 -11.63 -14.98 34.89
C VAL A 19 -10.31 -14.58 35.54
N LEU A 20 -9.95 -15.20 36.67
CA LEU A 20 -8.69 -14.89 37.36
C LEU A 20 -7.49 -15.69 36.82
N ASN A 21 -7.73 -16.68 35.94
CA ASN A 21 -6.70 -17.58 35.40
C ASN A 21 -5.88 -18.33 36.46
N LEU A 22 -6.48 -18.63 37.62
CA LEU A 22 -5.83 -19.34 38.73
C LEU A 22 -6.05 -20.85 38.61
N ARG A 23 -4.97 -21.63 38.73
CA ARG A 23 -5.02 -23.09 38.80
C ARG A 23 -5.32 -23.56 40.24
N PRO A 24 -5.87 -24.77 40.44
CA PRO A 24 -6.03 -25.34 41.76
C PRO A 24 -4.72 -25.33 42.55
N GLY A 25 -4.76 -24.83 43.80
CA GLY A 25 -3.59 -24.75 44.69
C GLY A 25 -2.69 -23.53 44.49
N GLN A 26 -2.87 -22.73 43.44
CA GLN A 26 -2.08 -21.51 43.25
C GLN A 26 -2.49 -20.41 44.22
N ARG A 27 -1.50 -19.69 44.75
CA ARG A 27 -1.68 -18.57 45.68
C ARG A 27 -1.59 -17.25 44.92
N ALA A 28 -2.51 -16.33 45.20
CA ALA A 28 -2.52 -14.96 44.68
C ALA A 28 -3.20 -14.02 45.69
N VAL A 29 -2.83 -12.74 45.64
CA VAL A 29 -3.43 -11.64 46.41
C VAL A 29 -4.16 -10.71 45.44
N ILE A 30 -5.35 -10.25 45.81
CA ILE A 30 -6.16 -9.36 44.98
C ILE A 30 -6.45 -8.08 45.76
N GLY A 31 -6.00 -6.94 45.23
CA GLY A 31 -6.25 -5.61 45.80
C GLY A 31 -6.84 -4.69 44.73
N ASN A 32 -8.01 -4.10 44.99
CA ASN A 32 -8.73 -3.23 44.05
C ASN A 32 -8.76 -3.80 42.60
N GLY A 33 -9.07 -5.10 42.46
CA GLY A 33 -9.14 -5.78 41.16
C GLY A 33 -7.79 -6.11 40.50
N ARG A 34 -6.67 -5.65 41.05
CA ARG A 34 -5.33 -6.05 40.61
C ARG A 34 -4.97 -7.40 41.23
N ILE A 35 -4.65 -8.37 40.38
CA ILE A 35 -4.13 -9.67 40.79
C ILE A 35 -2.61 -9.55 40.92
N LEU A 36 -2.10 -9.87 42.10
CA LEU A 36 -0.68 -9.97 42.43
C LEU A 36 -0.39 -11.42 42.77
N GLY A 37 0.41 -12.09 41.96
CA GLY A 37 0.79 -13.48 42.23
C GLY A 37 0.99 -14.32 40.97
N LEU A 38 0.65 -15.61 41.13
CA LEU A 38 1.41 -16.79 40.69
C LEU A 38 2.63 -17.08 41.58
N PHE A 39 2.47 -16.85 42.88
CA PHE A 39 3.53 -17.08 43.86
C PHE A 39 4.02 -18.52 43.80
N GLU A 40 5.33 -18.72 43.79
CA GLU A 40 5.92 -20.06 43.94
C GLU A 40 5.56 -20.65 45.31
N GLU A 41 5.71 -21.95 45.51
CA GLU A 41 5.35 -22.61 46.79
C GLU A 41 6.09 -22.02 48.00
N GLN A 42 7.30 -21.46 47.78
CA GLN A 42 8.14 -20.88 48.81
C GLN A 42 8.06 -19.34 48.90
N GLU A 43 7.34 -18.70 47.97
CA GLU A 43 7.22 -17.24 47.96
C GLU A 43 6.17 -16.81 48.98
N GLU A 44 6.54 -15.96 49.94
CA GLU A 44 5.65 -15.47 50.99
C GLU A 44 5.23 -14.03 50.70
N PHE A 45 3.94 -13.74 50.88
CA PHE A 45 3.41 -12.36 50.85
C PHE A 45 3.12 -11.94 52.29
N THR A 46 3.99 -11.10 52.84
CA THR A 46 4.04 -10.76 54.26
C THR A 46 3.10 -9.59 54.60
N MET A 47 2.98 -9.28 55.90
CA MET A 47 2.23 -8.10 56.37
C MET A 47 2.81 -6.78 55.82
N GLU A 48 4.13 -6.70 55.67
CA GLU A 48 4.80 -5.53 55.11
C GLU A 48 4.44 -5.34 53.63
N ASP A 49 4.27 -6.43 52.88
CA ASP A 49 3.84 -6.42 51.49
C ASP A 49 2.38 -5.95 51.35
N PHE A 50 1.50 -6.31 52.30
CA PHE A 50 0.13 -5.76 52.35
C PHE A 50 0.13 -4.25 52.61
N HIS A 51 0.98 -3.75 53.52
CA HIS A 51 1.12 -2.30 53.75
C HIS A 51 1.69 -1.57 52.53
N LEU A 52 2.65 -2.18 51.83
CA LEU A 52 3.19 -1.63 50.60
C LEU A 52 2.11 -1.60 49.50
N LEU A 53 1.33 -2.67 49.34
CA LEU A 53 0.21 -2.74 48.41
C LEU A 53 -0.84 -1.64 48.67
N GLU A 54 -1.20 -1.42 49.92
CA GLU A 54 -2.09 -0.32 50.31
C GLU A 54 -1.50 1.04 49.93
N ARG A 55 -0.22 1.27 50.26
CA ARG A 55 0.47 2.53 49.94
C ARG A 55 0.54 2.76 48.43
N ILE A 56 0.87 1.74 47.65
CA ILE A 56 0.94 1.81 46.17
C ILE A 56 -0.44 2.15 45.61
N THR A 57 -1.47 1.42 46.03
CA THR A 57 -2.86 1.64 45.59
C THR A 57 -3.30 3.08 45.89
N LEU A 58 -3.09 3.57 47.11
CA LEU A 58 -3.44 4.94 47.51
C LEU A 58 -2.58 6.00 46.79
N SER A 59 -1.32 5.73 46.51
CA SER A 59 -0.45 6.65 45.75
C SER A 59 -0.84 6.78 44.26
N GLY A 60 -1.63 5.83 43.75
CA GLY A 60 -2.10 5.77 42.37
C GLY A 60 -3.38 6.58 42.10
N SER A 61 -4.31 5.99 41.36
CA SER A 61 -5.61 6.61 41.04
C SER A 61 -6.57 6.66 42.23
N ALA A 62 -6.43 5.75 43.20
CA ALA A 62 -7.40 5.56 44.28
C ALA A 62 -7.64 6.84 45.11
N GLU A 63 -6.59 7.60 45.46
CA GLU A 63 -6.77 8.82 46.26
C GLU A 63 -7.47 9.94 45.47
N LYS A 64 -7.19 10.05 44.16
CA LYS A 64 -7.88 11.00 43.28
C LYS A 64 -9.36 10.64 43.14
N VAL A 65 -9.66 9.36 42.96
CA VAL A 65 -11.04 8.83 42.91
C VAL A 65 -11.75 9.09 44.23
N LYS A 66 -11.13 8.76 45.35
CA LYS A 66 -11.65 9.02 46.70
C LYS A 66 -11.97 10.48 46.95
N THR A 67 -11.10 11.39 46.51
CA THR A 67 -11.36 12.84 46.59
C THR A 67 -12.62 13.22 45.82
N LYS A 68 -12.77 12.73 44.57
CA LYS A 68 -13.97 13.00 43.74
C LYS A 68 -15.25 12.38 44.31
N VAL A 69 -15.18 11.16 44.84
CA VAL A 69 -16.34 10.49 45.45
C VAL A 69 -16.78 11.20 46.74
N LYS A 70 -15.84 11.78 47.51
CA LYS A 70 -16.18 12.60 48.67
C LYS A 70 -16.95 13.87 48.28
N GLU A 71 -16.57 14.53 47.19
CA GLU A 71 -17.28 15.71 46.66
C GLU A 71 -18.73 15.39 46.28
N MET A 72 -19.06 14.13 45.96
CA MET A 72 -20.42 13.68 45.62
C MET A 72 -21.33 13.49 46.85
N GLY A 73 -20.84 13.65 48.08
CA GLY A 73 -21.66 13.59 49.30
C GLY A 73 -22.25 12.20 49.61
N MET A 74 -21.62 11.13 49.13
CA MET A 74 -22.13 9.75 49.31
C MET A 74 -21.90 9.21 50.72
N LYS A 75 -22.76 8.28 51.15
CA LYS A 75 -22.59 7.55 52.43
C LYS A 75 -21.25 6.78 52.44
N PRO A 76 -20.52 6.71 53.57
CA PRO A 76 -19.16 6.15 53.63
C PRO A 76 -19.03 4.73 53.07
N LYS A 77 -19.99 3.84 53.36
CA LYS A 77 -19.96 2.45 52.86
C LYS A 77 -20.06 2.38 51.33
N HIS A 78 -20.98 3.14 50.75
CA HIS A 78 -21.16 3.18 49.28
C HIS A 78 -20.00 3.93 48.60
N ALA A 79 -19.42 4.92 49.28
CA ALA A 79 -18.24 5.64 48.80
C ALA A 79 -17.03 4.71 48.69
N SER A 80 -16.76 3.87 49.69
CA SER A 80 -15.63 2.93 49.66
C SER A 80 -15.76 1.90 48.53
N ASP A 81 -16.94 1.29 48.38
CA ASP A 81 -17.19 0.33 47.30
C ASP A 81 -17.05 0.97 45.91
N LEU A 82 -17.53 2.22 45.76
CA LEU A 82 -17.41 2.95 44.51
C LEU A 82 -15.94 3.30 44.20
N VAL A 83 -15.17 3.73 45.21
CA VAL A 83 -13.74 4.00 45.05
C VAL A 83 -13.02 2.75 44.57
N MET A 84 -13.23 1.60 45.24
CA MET A 84 -12.62 0.33 44.84
C MET A 84 -12.97 -0.04 43.40
N LYS A 85 -14.26 0.03 43.01
CA LYS A 85 -14.71 -0.34 41.66
C LYS A 85 -14.17 0.58 40.57
N VAL A 86 -14.19 1.89 40.81
CA VAL A 86 -13.71 2.88 39.83
C VAL A 86 -12.19 2.81 39.71
N ASP A 87 -11.47 2.69 40.83
CA ASP A 87 -10.03 2.52 40.82
C ASP A 87 -9.62 1.23 40.08
N ALA A 88 -10.28 0.10 40.40
CA ALA A 88 -10.07 -1.17 39.70
C ALA A 88 -10.29 -1.04 38.18
N LEU A 89 -11.37 -0.37 37.78
CA LEU A 89 -11.69 -0.16 36.36
C LEU A 89 -10.64 0.70 35.65
N LEU A 90 -10.21 1.80 36.28
CA LEU A 90 -9.19 2.69 35.73
C LEU A 90 -7.81 2.03 35.69
N ALA A 91 -7.48 1.23 36.69
CA ALA A 91 -6.22 0.50 36.80
C ALA A 91 -6.13 -0.70 35.83
N ALA A 92 -7.27 -1.32 35.47
CA ALA A 92 -7.32 -2.42 34.51
C ALA A 92 -7.01 -2.00 33.07
N ALA A 93 -7.18 -0.73 32.74
CA ALA A 93 -6.87 -0.16 31.42
C ALA A 93 -6.09 1.16 31.58
N PRO A 94 -4.83 1.10 32.05
CA PRO A 94 -4.04 2.30 32.26
C PRO A 94 -3.78 2.97 30.91
N LYS A 95 -4.35 4.17 30.72
CA LYS A 95 -4.06 4.98 29.53
C LYS A 95 -2.68 5.61 29.68
N GLY A 96 -1.82 5.42 28.67
CA GLY A 96 -0.50 6.05 28.61
C GLY A 96 -0.56 7.58 28.43
N GLU A 97 -1.71 8.12 27.98
CA GLU A 97 -1.91 9.56 27.79
C GLU A 97 -2.82 10.16 28.85
N VAL A 98 -2.40 11.31 29.39
CA VAL A 98 -3.16 12.08 30.37
C VAL A 98 -4.31 12.81 29.67
N ARG A 99 -5.53 12.71 30.21
CA ARG A 99 -6.67 13.52 29.75
C ARG A 99 -6.32 15.01 29.88
N ARG A 100 -6.46 15.76 28.79
CA ARG A 100 -6.27 17.21 28.74
C ARG A 100 -7.62 17.88 28.57
N ASP A 101 -7.90 18.85 29.43
CA ASP A 101 -9.05 19.74 29.26
C ASP A 101 -8.60 20.97 28.47
N PHE A 102 -9.28 21.25 27.36
CA PHE A 102 -8.98 22.38 26.50
C PHE A 102 -10.00 23.49 26.71
N HIS A 103 -9.53 24.69 27.02
CA HIS A 103 -10.36 25.88 27.17
C HIS A 103 -10.03 26.87 26.06
N PHE A 104 -10.97 27.07 25.14
CA PHE A 104 -10.86 28.04 24.05
C PHE A 104 -11.92 29.13 24.21
N LYS A 105 -11.73 30.26 23.53
CA LYS A 105 -12.78 31.26 23.39
C LYS A 105 -13.92 30.67 22.56
N ASP A 106 -15.11 30.63 23.13
CA ASP A 106 -16.32 30.02 22.57
C ASP A 106 -17.31 31.05 22.01
N ALA A 107 -16.96 32.33 21.97
CA ALA A 107 -17.88 33.39 21.59
C ALA A 107 -18.37 33.31 20.13
N ASN A 108 -17.49 32.98 19.17
CA ASN A 108 -17.80 33.14 17.74
C ASN A 108 -17.41 31.95 16.84
N SER A 109 -16.48 31.08 17.23
CA SER A 109 -15.84 30.08 16.35
C SER A 109 -16.04 28.65 16.84
N VAL A 110 -17.17 28.38 17.49
CA VAL A 110 -17.52 27.06 17.99
C VAL A 110 -18.96 26.71 17.65
N LEU A 111 -19.18 25.47 17.21
CA LEU A 111 -20.49 24.84 17.17
C LEU A 111 -20.66 23.98 18.42
N GLN A 112 -21.74 24.16 19.16
CA GLN A 112 -22.05 23.37 20.35
C GLN A 112 -23.36 22.61 20.14
N LEU A 113 -23.32 21.29 20.31
CA LEU A 113 -24.51 20.43 20.35
C LEU A 113 -24.62 19.80 21.74
N ALA A 114 -25.76 20.04 22.38
CA ALA A 114 -26.05 19.51 23.69
C ALA A 114 -26.34 17.99 23.63
N PRO A 115 -25.90 17.22 24.64
CA PRO A 115 -26.29 15.82 24.77
C PRO A 115 -27.76 15.70 25.20
N ARG A 116 -28.33 14.51 25.04
CA ARG A 116 -29.61 14.14 25.65
C ARG A 116 -29.48 14.14 27.17
N GLU A 117 -30.43 14.80 27.84
CA GLU A 117 -30.44 14.96 29.29
C GLU A 117 -30.66 13.64 30.03
N ASN A 118 -30.10 13.52 31.24
CA ASN A 118 -30.24 12.36 32.13
C ASN A 118 -29.74 11.01 31.54
N GLU A 119 -29.03 11.04 30.41
CA GLU A 119 -28.36 9.90 29.82
C GLU A 119 -26.84 10.03 29.94
N VAL A 120 -26.14 8.90 29.95
CA VAL A 120 -24.67 8.90 29.80
C VAL A 120 -24.35 9.39 28.40
N PHE A 121 -23.38 10.29 28.28
CA PHE A 121 -22.93 10.85 27.01
C PHE A 121 -21.41 10.79 26.87
N TYR A 122 -20.96 10.81 25.63
CA TYR A 122 -19.56 11.00 25.27
C TYR A 122 -19.26 12.49 25.09
N ASP A 123 -18.19 12.97 25.71
CA ASP A 123 -17.73 14.34 25.58
C ASP A 123 -16.74 14.44 24.41
N VAL A 124 -17.14 15.11 23.33
CA VAL A 124 -16.38 15.17 22.08
C VAL A 124 -16.01 16.61 21.77
N VAL A 125 -14.71 16.89 21.74
CA VAL A 125 -14.15 18.18 21.33
C VAL A 125 -13.36 17.99 20.04
N ALA A 126 -13.82 18.61 18.95
CA ALA A 126 -13.15 18.61 17.66
C ALA A 126 -12.57 20.00 17.38
N ILE A 127 -11.29 20.07 17.02
CA ILE A 127 -10.63 21.31 16.61
C ILE A 127 -10.21 21.12 15.15
N VAL A 128 -10.83 21.87 14.25
CA VAL A 128 -10.69 21.66 12.81
C VAL A 128 -10.43 22.97 12.10
N ASP A 129 -9.58 22.95 11.08
CA ASP A 129 -9.56 24.01 10.07
C ASP A 129 -10.53 23.58 8.95
N PRO A 130 -11.66 24.28 8.74
CA PRO A 130 -12.66 23.90 7.74
C PRO A 130 -12.12 23.80 6.31
N LEU A 131 -10.96 24.41 6.02
CA LEU A 131 -10.34 24.41 4.70
C LEU A 131 -9.33 23.27 4.51
N THR A 132 -9.44 22.19 5.28
CA THR A 132 -8.55 21.01 5.20
C THR A 132 -9.29 19.75 4.76
N ARG A 133 -8.55 18.80 4.17
CA ARG A 133 -9.12 17.50 3.75
C ARG A 133 -9.56 16.68 4.97
N GLU A 134 -8.84 16.80 6.07
CA GLU A 134 -9.14 16.16 7.35
C GLU A 134 -10.49 16.66 7.90
N ALA A 135 -10.81 17.94 7.72
CA ALA A 135 -12.11 18.50 8.10
C ALA A 135 -13.27 17.90 7.27
N GLN A 136 -13.07 17.64 5.97
CA GLN A 136 -14.07 16.97 5.13
C GLN A 136 -14.39 15.55 5.64
N LYS A 137 -13.38 14.83 6.13
CA LYS A 137 -13.53 13.50 6.72
C LYS A 137 -14.19 13.54 8.10
N ILE A 138 -13.66 14.33 9.02
CA ILE A 138 -14.11 14.33 10.42
C ILE A 138 -15.54 14.87 10.56
N SER A 139 -15.94 15.85 9.74
CA SER A 139 -17.30 16.39 9.76
C SER A 139 -18.35 15.31 9.50
N SER A 140 -18.15 14.49 8.45
CA SER A 140 -19.04 13.38 8.13
C SER A 140 -19.09 12.33 9.25
N LEU A 141 -17.93 12.02 9.86
CA LEU A 141 -17.85 11.08 10.98
C LEU A 141 -18.59 11.60 12.22
N LEU A 142 -18.45 12.88 12.56
CA LEU A 142 -19.11 13.50 13.70
C LEU A 142 -20.63 13.52 13.54
N ILE A 143 -21.13 13.73 12.32
CA ILE A 143 -22.57 13.64 12.02
C ILE A 143 -23.09 12.24 12.34
N VAL A 144 -22.45 11.19 11.81
CA VAL A 144 -22.87 9.80 12.09
C VAL A 144 -22.73 9.47 13.57
N LEU A 145 -21.62 9.85 14.21
CA LEU A 145 -21.38 9.61 15.62
C LEU A 145 -22.48 10.22 16.50
N SER A 146 -22.93 11.45 16.19
CA SER A 146 -24.00 12.13 16.93
C SER A 146 -25.37 11.48 16.79
N GLN A 147 -25.58 10.67 15.75
CA GLN A 147 -26.81 9.89 15.54
C GLN A 147 -26.78 8.56 16.30
N VAL A 148 -25.60 7.92 16.36
CA VAL A 148 -25.45 6.57 16.92
C VAL A 148 -25.29 6.58 18.45
N VAL A 149 -24.58 7.57 19.02
CA VAL A 149 -24.37 7.66 20.46
C VAL A 149 -24.73 9.04 21.00
N ASN A 150 -25.12 9.10 22.28
CA ASN A 150 -25.38 10.38 22.94
C ASN A 150 -24.07 11.14 23.10
N VAL A 151 -23.93 12.30 22.45
CA VAL A 151 -22.70 13.11 22.47
C VAL A 151 -22.97 14.53 22.95
N ARG A 152 -22.05 15.06 23.76
CA ARG A 152 -21.85 16.51 23.90
C ARG A 152 -20.76 16.89 22.91
N LEU A 153 -21.12 17.59 21.83
CA LEU A 153 -20.18 17.92 20.75
C LEU A 153 -19.82 19.40 20.78
N GLN A 154 -18.52 19.70 20.80
CA GLN A 154 -17.98 21.04 20.58
C GLN A 154 -17.02 21.00 19.38
N VAL A 155 -17.33 21.76 18.33
CA VAL A 155 -16.49 21.86 17.13
C VAL A 155 -15.91 23.26 17.04
N PHE A 156 -14.62 23.41 17.33
CA PHE A 156 -13.86 24.65 17.20
C PHE A 156 -13.30 24.78 15.78
N MET A 157 -13.61 25.89 15.12
CA MET A 157 -13.11 26.20 13.78
C MET A 157 -11.87 27.10 13.87
N ASN A 158 -10.69 26.49 13.70
CA ASN A 158 -9.39 27.16 13.82
C ASN A 158 -8.75 27.39 12.43
N CYS A 159 -9.28 28.37 11.71
CA CYS A 159 -8.86 28.67 10.34
C CYS A 159 -7.46 29.31 10.28
N ARG A 160 -6.68 29.00 9.24
CA ARG A 160 -5.46 29.76 8.91
C ARG A 160 -5.81 31.16 8.39
N ALA A 161 -5.15 32.18 8.92
CA ALA A 161 -5.40 33.58 8.55
C ALA A 161 -4.93 33.96 7.13
N LYS A 162 -3.94 33.23 6.58
CA LYS A 162 -3.37 33.49 5.25
C LYS A 162 -3.26 32.19 4.49
N LEU A 163 -3.74 32.21 3.24
CA LEU A 163 -3.66 31.09 2.30
C LEU A 163 -2.83 31.55 1.10
N SER A 164 -1.80 30.79 0.77
CA SER A 164 -0.95 31.05 -0.41
C SER A 164 -1.56 30.50 -1.70
N GLU A 165 -2.44 29.50 -1.59
CA GLU A 165 -3.10 28.84 -2.71
C GLU A 165 -4.52 28.40 -2.32
N MET A 166 -5.28 27.91 -3.31
CA MET A 166 -6.60 27.32 -3.07
C MET A 166 -6.45 26.06 -2.18
N PRO A 167 -7.06 26.04 -0.98
CA PRO A 167 -6.75 25.02 0.03
C PRO A 167 -7.41 23.66 -0.26
N LEU A 168 -8.57 23.65 -0.93
CA LEU A 168 -9.29 22.45 -1.34
C LEU A 168 -9.43 22.43 -2.85
N LYS A 169 -8.88 21.39 -3.48
CA LYS A 169 -8.88 21.18 -4.95
C LYS A 169 -9.74 19.97 -5.36
N SER A 170 -10.55 19.44 -4.46
CA SER A 170 -11.29 18.19 -4.64
C SER A 170 -12.65 18.20 -3.96
N PHE A 171 -13.61 17.50 -4.56
CA PHE A 171 -14.90 17.16 -3.95
C PHE A 171 -14.75 15.89 -3.11
N TYR A 172 -15.49 15.79 -2.00
CA TYR A 172 -15.36 14.67 -1.06
C TYR A 172 -16.72 14.16 -0.58
N ARG A 173 -16.85 12.84 -0.47
CA ARG A 173 -17.97 12.14 0.16
C ARG A 173 -17.43 11.01 1.03
N PHE A 174 -17.94 10.92 2.25
CA PHE A 174 -17.65 9.82 3.16
C PHE A 174 -18.77 8.78 3.08
N VAL A 175 -18.40 7.51 2.96
CA VAL A 175 -19.35 6.40 2.78
C VAL A 175 -19.56 5.73 4.14
N LEU A 176 -20.55 6.22 4.89
CA LEU A 176 -20.95 5.67 6.19
C LEU A 176 -22.40 6.06 6.49
N GLU A 177 -23.19 5.09 6.95
CA GLU A 177 -24.55 5.27 7.48
C GLU A 177 -24.58 4.92 8.97
N SER A 178 -25.51 5.53 9.72
CA SER A 178 -25.70 5.29 11.16
C SER A 178 -26.40 3.97 11.45
N ASP A 179 -27.30 3.55 10.55
CA ASP A 179 -28.13 2.36 10.70
C ASP A 179 -28.18 1.55 9.40
N VAL A 180 -28.54 0.27 9.52
CA VAL A 180 -28.77 -0.60 8.37
C VAL A 180 -30.08 -0.22 7.70
N THR A 181 -30.02 0.05 6.40
CA THR A 181 -31.19 0.42 5.59
C THR A 181 -31.79 -0.82 4.91
N PHE A 182 -33.14 -0.89 4.88
CA PHE A 182 -33.88 -1.96 4.22
C PHE A 182 -34.68 -1.40 3.04
N LEU A 183 -34.71 -2.15 1.95
CA LEU A 183 -35.53 -1.86 0.78
C LEU A 183 -37.01 -2.15 1.08
N ALA A 184 -37.93 -1.64 0.24
CA ALA A 184 -39.37 -1.82 0.42
C ALA A 184 -39.83 -3.30 0.37
N ASN A 185 -38.99 -4.18 -0.16
CA ASN A 185 -39.19 -5.64 -0.18
C ASN A 185 -38.58 -6.34 1.06
N GLU A 186 -38.27 -5.60 2.13
CA GLU A 186 -37.68 -6.08 3.39
C GLU A 186 -36.28 -6.71 3.25
N THR A 187 -35.62 -6.57 2.10
CA THR A 187 -34.24 -6.99 1.92
C THR A 187 -33.27 -5.89 2.37
N VAL A 188 -32.13 -6.29 2.92
CA VAL A 188 -31.06 -5.35 3.29
C VAL A 188 -30.59 -4.61 2.03
N SER A 189 -30.45 -3.29 2.12
CA SER A 189 -29.93 -2.49 1.01
C SER A 189 -28.47 -2.87 0.72
N SER A 190 -27.96 -2.54 -0.46
CA SER A 190 -26.56 -2.73 -0.80
C SER A 190 -25.58 -1.86 0.02
N GLY A 191 -26.10 -1.09 0.98
CA GLY A 191 -25.33 -0.19 1.82
C GLY A 191 -25.11 1.21 1.20
N PRO A 192 -24.35 2.07 1.90
CA PRO A 192 -24.11 3.43 1.47
C PRO A 192 -23.28 3.50 0.19
N VAL A 193 -23.59 4.47 -0.67
CA VAL A 193 -22.84 4.77 -1.90
C VAL A 193 -22.34 6.21 -1.93
N ALA A 194 -21.15 6.43 -2.47
CA ALA A 194 -20.64 7.77 -2.71
C ALA A 194 -21.31 8.38 -3.96
N ARG A 195 -22.38 9.16 -3.75
CA ARG A 195 -23.06 9.87 -4.84
C ARG A 195 -22.64 11.35 -4.88
N PHE A 196 -22.08 11.77 -6.00
CA PHE A 196 -21.80 13.17 -6.31
C PHE A 196 -22.88 13.69 -7.26
N THR A 197 -23.48 14.83 -6.93
CA THR A 197 -24.51 15.49 -7.72
C THR A 197 -24.05 16.91 -8.02
N GLU A 198 -24.48 17.47 -9.15
CA GLU A 198 -24.19 18.86 -9.54
C GLU A 198 -22.67 19.17 -9.60
N LEU A 199 -21.88 18.19 -10.05
CA LEU A 199 -20.47 18.43 -10.33
C LEU A 199 -20.31 19.30 -11.58
N PRO A 200 -19.29 20.18 -11.65
CA PRO A 200 -19.02 20.98 -12.84
C PRO A 200 -18.72 20.09 -14.05
N GLU A 201 -19.46 20.28 -15.15
CA GLU A 201 -19.35 19.40 -16.32
C GLU A 201 -18.07 19.63 -17.15
N SER A 202 -17.54 20.86 -17.15
CA SER A 202 -16.40 21.30 -17.95
C SER A 202 -15.04 21.00 -17.36
N LEU A 203 -14.98 20.49 -16.12
CA LEU A 203 -13.73 20.17 -15.45
C LEU A 203 -13.34 18.72 -15.74
N LEU A 204 -12.05 18.48 -15.94
CA LEU A 204 -11.49 17.14 -15.94
C LEU A 204 -11.33 16.67 -14.49
N LEU A 205 -11.96 15.54 -14.15
CA LEU A 205 -12.00 15.00 -12.79
C LEU A 205 -11.31 13.64 -12.75
N THR A 206 -10.64 13.36 -11.63
CA THR A 206 -10.06 12.04 -11.32
C THR A 206 -10.77 11.48 -10.09
N LEU A 207 -11.29 10.25 -10.18
CA LEU A 207 -11.87 9.55 -9.05
C LEU A 207 -10.76 8.93 -8.20
N ASN A 208 -10.72 9.30 -6.91
CA ASN A 208 -9.78 8.73 -5.96
C ASN A 208 -10.52 8.13 -4.75
N MET A 209 -10.15 6.90 -4.38
CA MET A 209 -10.76 6.16 -3.27
C MET A 209 -9.84 6.18 -2.04
N ILE A 210 -10.21 6.95 -1.02
CA ILE A 210 -9.44 7.04 0.23
C ILE A 210 -9.90 5.93 1.17
N THR A 211 -9.03 4.94 1.38
CA THR A 211 -9.32 3.72 2.16
C THR A 211 -8.46 3.65 3.41
N PRO A 212 -8.88 2.90 4.44
CA PRO A 212 -7.99 2.52 5.54
C PRO A 212 -6.67 1.91 5.01
N GLU A 213 -5.57 2.15 5.72
CA GLU A 213 -4.25 1.70 5.29
C GLU A 213 -4.13 0.18 5.19
N SER A 214 -4.90 -0.56 6.00
CA SER A 214 -4.97 -2.03 5.99
C SER A 214 -5.73 -2.60 4.79
N TRP A 215 -6.32 -1.76 3.94
CA TRP A 215 -7.19 -2.20 2.85
C TRP A 215 -6.47 -2.09 1.50
N MET A 216 -6.56 -3.16 0.71
CA MET A 216 -6.15 -3.17 -0.69
C MET A 216 -7.40 -3.19 -1.57
N VAL A 217 -7.72 -2.03 -2.15
CA VAL A 217 -8.93 -1.82 -2.94
C VAL A 217 -8.56 -1.61 -4.40
N GLN A 218 -9.37 -2.16 -5.30
CA GLN A 218 -9.22 -1.99 -6.74
C GLN A 218 -10.56 -1.67 -7.41
N ALA A 219 -10.51 -0.98 -8.56
CA ALA A 219 -11.65 -0.87 -9.45
C ALA A 219 -11.86 -2.20 -10.18
N VAL A 220 -13.08 -2.73 -10.13
CA VAL A 220 -13.47 -4.01 -10.76
C VAL A 220 -14.43 -3.81 -11.93
N SER A 221 -15.20 -2.72 -11.96
CA SER A 221 -16.10 -2.40 -13.06
C SER A 221 -16.20 -0.89 -13.26
N SER A 222 -16.03 -0.43 -14.49
CA SER A 222 -16.32 0.93 -14.94
C SER A 222 -16.33 0.96 -16.46
N LEU A 223 -17.31 1.64 -17.05
CA LEU A 223 -17.34 1.93 -18.50
C LEU A 223 -16.49 3.14 -18.88
N HIS A 224 -16.20 4.01 -17.91
CA HIS A 224 -15.52 5.29 -18.13
C HIS A 224 -14.11 5.25 -17.57
N ASP A 225 -13.24 6.09 -18.13
CA ASP A 225 -11.91 6.34 -17.58
C ASP A 225 -12.04 7.09 -16.25
N LEU A 226 -11.70 6.42 -15.15
CA LEU A 226 -11.78 6.98 -13.81
C LEU A 226 -10.68 8.03 -13.53
N ASP A 227 -9.66 8.09 -14.38
CA ASP A 227 -8.57 9.06 -14.26
C ASP A 227 -8.82 10.35 -15.01
N ASN A 228 -9.66 10.30 -16.05
CA ASN A 228 -9.95 11.40 -16.96
C ASN A 228 -11.46 11.54 -17.19
N ILE A 229 -12.21 11.78 -16.12
CA ILE A 229 -13.67 11.96 -16.19
C ILE A 229 -13.97 13.38 -16.68
N HIS A 230 -14.42 13.52 -17.92
CA HIS A 230 -14.95 14.77 -18.46
C HIS A 230 -16.46 14.66 -18.64
N LEU A 231 -17.22 15.17 -17.67
CA LEU A 231 -18.67 14.97 -17.60
C LEU A 231 -19.43 15.55 -18.81
N GLN A 232 -18.91 16.61 -19.44
CA GLN A 232 -19.49 17.18 -20.66
C GLN A 232 -19.53 16.17 -21.83
N GLU A 233 -18.63 15.18 -21.85
CA GLU A 233 -18.57 14.13 -22.87
C GLU A 233 -19.36 12.86 -22.48
N VAL A 234 -19.83 12.79 -21.24
CA VAL A 234 -20.55 11.64 -20.71
C VAL A 234 -22.05 11.81 -20.94
N LYS A 235 -22.66 10.83 -21.63
CA LYS A 235 -24.11 10.73 -21.75
C LYS A 235 -24.66 9.94 -20.56
N GLY A 236 -24.97 10.63 -19.45
CA GLY A 236 -25.63 10.03 -18.28
C GLY A 236 -24.74 9.98 -17.04
N VAL A 237 -24.79 8.87 -16.31
CA VAL A 237 -24.11 8.71 -15.01
C VAL A 237 -22.78 7.98 -15.18
N VAL A 238 -21.74 8.51 -14.56
CA VAL A 238 -20.48 7.77 -14.37
C VAL A 238 -20.65 6.86 -13.15
N ALA A 239 -20.61 5.56 -13.38
CA ALA A 239 -20.67 4.54 -12.34
C ALA A 239 -19.36 3.74 -12.30
N ALA A 240 -18.90 3.45 -11.09
CA ALA A 240 -17.69 2.68 -10.83
C ALA A 240 -17.92 1.77 -9.63
N GLU A 241 -17.50 0.51 -9.74
CA GLU A 241 -17.53 -0.46 -8.65
C GLU A 241 -16.11 -0.80 -8.21
N PHE A 242 -15.93 -0.81 -6.88
CA PHE A 242 -14.67 -1.12 -6.24
C PHE A 242 -14.83 -2.33 -5.34
N GLU A 243 -13.78 -3.12 -5.24
CA GLU A 243 -13.72 -4.30 -4.38
C GLU A 243 -12.57 -4.15 -3.38
N LEU A 244 -12.85 -4.49 -2.12
CA LEU A 244 -11.80 -4.77 -1.13
C LEU A 244 -11.23 -6.16 -1.41
N GLU A 245 -10.18 -6.20 -2.23
CA GLU A 245 -9.57 -7.44 -2.71
C GLU A 245 -8.85 -8.19 -1.57
N HIS A 246 -8.11 -7.44 -0.74
CA HIS A 246 -7.32 -7.99 0.37
C HIS A 246 -7.27 -7.06 1.58
N LEU A 247 -7.11 -7.68 2.74
CA LEU A 247 -6.60 -7.07 3.95
C LEU A 247 -5.09 -7.25 4.05
N LEU A 248 -4.43 -6.26 4.64
CA LEU A 248 -2.99 -6.25 4.83
C LEU A 248 -2.61 -6.86 6.18
N LEU A 249 -1.77 -7.90 6.15
CA LEU A 249 -0.98 -8.33 7.29
C LEU A 249 0.36 -7.60 7.23
N GLU A 250 0.66 -6.79 8.23
CA GLU A 250 1.91 -6.05 8.31
C GLU A 250 2.77 -6.62 9.44
N GLY A 251 4.08 -6.48 9.33
CA GLY A 251 4.93 -6.85 10.45
C GLY A 251 6.33 -6.28 10.41
N HIS A 252 7.01 -6.48 11.53
CA HIS A 252 8.40 -6.08 11.74
C HIS A 252 9.23 -7.30 12.13
N CYS A 253 10.32 -7.53 11.41
CA CYS A 253 11.22 -8.65 11.66
C CYS A 253 12.61 -8.18 12.10
N PHE A 254 13.15 -8.78 13.17
CA PHE A 254 14.49 -8.47 13.69
C PHE A 254 15.26 -9.75 14.03
N ASP A 255 16.57 -9.74 13.79
CA ASP A 255 17.49 -10.77 14.26
C ASP A 255 17.80 -10.52 15.74
N LEU A 256 17.53 -11.50 16.61
CA LEU A 256 17.76 -11.43 18.04
C LEU A 256 19.23 -11.20 18.41
N SER A 257 20.14 -11.74 17.60
CA SER A 257 21.58 -11.72 17.89
C SER A 257 22.18 -10.34 17.66
N THR A 258 21.67 -9.62 16.65
CA THR A 258 22.22 -8.33 16.21
C THR A 258 21.31 -7.15 16.53
N GLY A 259 20.02 -7.40 16.80
CA GLY A 259 18.98 -6.39 16.89
C GLY A 259 18.63 -5.72 15.55
N GLN A 260 19.25 -6.15 14.45
CA GLN A 260 19.07 -5.55 13.13
C GLN A 260 18.01 -6.30 12.31
N PRO A 261 17.33 -5.61 11.38
CA PRO A 261 16.49 -6.26 10.39
C PRO A 261 17.25 -7.30 9.54
N PRO A 262 16.76 -8.56 9.43
CA PRO A 262 17.33 -9.56 8.53
C PRO A 262 16.87 -9.26 7.09
N ARG A 263 17.51 -8.26 6.46
CA ARG A 263 17.14 -7.77 5.13
C ARG A 263 17.11 -8.89 4.08
N GLY A 264 16.06 -8.93 3.27
CA GLY A 264 15.87 -9.95 2.24
C GLY A 264 15.32 -11.28 2.77
N LEU A 265 15.12 -11.44 4.08
CA LEU A 265 14.48 -12.63 4.64
C LEU A 265 13.09 -12.78 4.07
N GLN A 266 12.78 -13.99 3.61
CA GLN A 266 11.54 -14.27 2.92
C GLN A 266 10.55 -14.97 3.85
N PHE A 267 9.33 -14.47 3.85
CA PHE A 267 8.20 -15.13 4.49
C PHE A 267 7.22 -15.67 3.46
N THR A 268 6.54 -16.75 3.81
CA THR A 268 5.38 -17.27 3.11
C THR A 268 4.17 -17.24 4.04
N LEU A 269 3.01 -16.95 3.47
CA LEU A 269 1.72 -16.98 4.15
C LEU A 269 0.79 -17.92 3.39
N GLY A 270 0.12 -18.80 4.13
CA GLY A 270 -0.86 -19.70 3.53
C GLY A 270 -1.86 -20.24 4.55
N MET A 271 -2.89 -20.89 4.03
CA MET A 271 -3.88 -21.62 4.83
C MET A 271 -3.48 -23.08 4.96
N SER A 272 -4.17 -23.85 5.82
CA SER A 272 -3.85 -25.27 6.03
C SER A 272 -3.93 -26.12 4.75
N ARG A 273 -4.79 -25.75 3.79
CA ARG A 273 -4.95 -26.46 2.51
C ARG A 273 -3.92 -26.05 1.46
N ASP A 274 -3.52 -24.79 1.48
CA ASP A 274 -2.52 -24.22 0.58
C ASP A 274 -1.54 -23.38 1.40
N PRO A 275 -0.43 -23.99 1.86
CA PRO A 275 0.52 -23.30 2.73
C PRO A 275 1.37 -22.23 2.04
N LEU A 276 1.32 -22.11 0.71
CA LEU A 276 2.21 -21.25 -0.09
C LEU A 276 1.40 -20.32 -1.02
N MET A 277 0.50 -19.52 -0.45
CA MET A 277 -0.36 -18.61 -1.23
C MET A 277 0.31 -17.29 -1.57
N TYR A 278 1.01 -16.71 -0.59
CA TYR A 278 1.65 -15.41 -0.73
C TYR A 278 3.06 -15.44 -0.17
N ASP A 279 3.96 -14.64 -0.74
CA ASP A 279 5.30 -14.43 -0.24
C ASP A 279 5.63 -12.94 -0.14
N THR A 280 6.65 -12.64 0.67
CA THR A 280 7.17 -11.27 0.83
C THR A 280 8.62 -11.33 1.28
N ILE A 281 9.27 -10.15 1.30
CA ILE A 281 10.63 -10.01 1.81
C ILE A 281 10.69 -8.91 2.89
N VAL A 282 11.60 -9.08 3.85
CA VAL A 282 11.86 -8.12 4.92
C VAL A 282 12.74 -6.98 4.41
N MET A 283 12.27 -5.74 4.56
CA MET A 283 13.02 -4.51 4.27
C MET A 283 14.10 -4.24 5.32
N ALA A 284 15.18 -3.54 4.96
CA ALA A 284 16.13 -3.06 5.96
C ALA A 284 15.56 -1.88 6.76
N ASN A 285 14.68 -1.06 6.17
CA ASN A 285 13.94 -0.05 6.92
C ASN A 285 12.95 -0.71 7.89
N LEU A 286 13.19 -0.56 9.19
CA LEU A 286 12.30 -0.98 10.29
C LEU A 286 11.97 -2.50 10.33
N GLY A 287 12.68 -3.33 9.58
CA GLY A 287 12.34 -4.75 9.41
C GLY A 287 10.96 -4.96 8.82
N TYR A 288 10.44 -3.97 8.09
CA TYR A 288 9.06 -3.98 7.63
C TYR A 288 8.82 -5.05 6.56
N PHE A 289 7.70 -5.75 6.66
CA PHE A 289 7.16 -6.59 5.61
C PHE A 289 5.63 -6.46 5.59
N GLN A 290 5.03 -6.78 4.45
CA GLN A 290 3.57 -6.88 4.31
C GLN A 290 3.19 -8.08 3.44
N LEU A 291 2.04 -8.65 3.75
CA LEU A 291 1.43 -9.77 3.03
C LEU A 291 -0.04 -9.47 2.79
N LYS A 292 -0.53 -9.96 1.66
CA LYS A 292 -1.95 -9.92 1.30
C LYS A 292 -2.65 -11.10 1.96
N ALA A 293 -3.84 -10.87 2.50
CA ALA A 293 -4.63 -11.92 3.11
C ALA A 293 -6.11 -11.52 3.14
N ASN A 294 -6.95 -12.51 3.43
CA ASN A 294 -8.40 -12.35 3.59
C ASN A 294 -8.84 -12.84 4.98
N PRO A 295 -10.07 -12.57 5.42
CA PRO A 295 -10.55 -13.07 6.70
C PRO A 295 -10.33 -14.59 6.84
N GLY A 296 -9.71 -15.02 7.93
CA GLY A 296 -9.33 -16.42 8.12
C GLY A 296 -8.10 -16.60 9.02
N ALA A 297 -7.77 -17.88 9.27
CA ALA A 297 -6.57 -18.27 10.01
C ALA A 297 -5.44 -18.62 9.04
N TRP A 298 -4.32 -17.91 9.18
CA TRP A 298 -3.16 -18.00 8.31
C TRP A 298 -1.95 -18.52 9.07
N THR A 299 -1.11 -19.28 8.37
CA THR A 299 0.18 -19.75 8.89
C THR A 299 1.30 -18.99 8.21
N LEU A 300 2.09 -18.26 9.00
CA LEU A 300 3.30 -17.57 8.56
C LEU A 300 4.50 -18.50 8.77
N ARG A 301 5.36 -18.63 7.76
CA ARG A 301 6.58 -19.43 7.81
C ARG A 301 7.73 -18.72 7.12
N LEU A 302 8.96 -19.07 7.50
CA LEU A 302 10.11 -18.77 6.66
C LEU A 302 9.95 -19.52 5.34
N ARG A 303 10.24 -18.84 4.23
CA ARG A 303 10.20 -19.48 2.91
C ARG A 303 11.27 -20.58 2.86
N LYS A 304 10.87 -21.76 2.38
CA LYS A 304 11.79 -22.87 2.11
C LYS A 304 12.96 -22.44 1.23
N GLY A 305 14.14 -22.93 1.56
CA GLY A 305 15.42 -22.51 0.96
C GLY A 305 16.17 -21.58 1.89
N ARG A 306 16.97 -20.67 1.34
CA ARG A 306 18.00 -19.92 2.07
C ARG A 306 17.51 -19.19 3.34
N SER A 307 16.27 -18.72 3.35
CA SER A 307 15.69 -18.07 4.55
C SER A 307 15.48 -19.07 5.69
N GLU A 308 14.91 -20.24 5.41
CA GLU A 308 14.74 -21.33 6.38
C GLU A 308 16.07 -22.04 6.69
N ASP A 309 17.01 -22.11 5.75
CA ASP A 309 18.31 -22.76 5.95
C ASP A 309 19.22 -21.97 6.91
N ILE A 310 19.15 -20.63 6.87
CA ILE A 310 19.98 -19.76 7.70
C ILE A 310 19.29 -19.39 9.00
N TYR A 311 17.98 -19.12 8.98
CA TYR A 311 17.25 -18.58 10.11
C TYR A 311 16.19 -19.53 10.66
N GLU A 312 15.85 -19.32 11.93
CA GLU A 312 14.67 -19.88 12.57
C GLU A 312 13.86 -18.77 13.28
N ILE A 313 12.55 -18.96 13.40
CA ILE A 313 11.69 -18.05 14.17
C ILE A 313 11.77 -18.45 15.63
N VAL A 314 12.19 -17.53 16.49
CA VAL A 314 12.39 -17.80 17.93
C VAL A 314 11.23 -17.25 18.76
N THR A 315 10.77 -16.04 18.47
CA THR A 315 9.61 -15.46 19.16
C THR A 315 8.78 -14.62 18.20
N HIS A 316 7.50 -14.48 18.51
CA HIS A 316 6.59 -13.62 17.78
C HIS A 316 5.58 -12.97 18.74
N ASP A 317 5.10 -11.79 18.37
CA ASP A 317 4.16 -10.97 19.14
C ASP A 317 3.09 -10.40 18.21
N GLY A 318 1.91 -10.13 18.76
CA GLY A 318 0.71 -9.69 18.00
C GLY A 318 0.01 -10.82 17.22
N THR A 319 0.37 -12.07 17.45
CA THR A 319 -0.14 -13.28 16.77
C THR A 319 -1.21 -14.00 17.59
N ASP A 320 -1.80 -15.06 17.05
CA ASP A 320 -2.88 -15.83 17.68
C ASP A 320 -2.41 -17.22 18.16
N SER A 321 -1.17 -17.62 17.84
CA SER A 321 -0.49 -18.76 18.45
C SER A 321 0.35 -18.36 19.68
N PRO A 322 0.53 -19.27 20.65
CA PRO A 322 1.55 -19.16 21.70
C PRO A 322 2.97 -19.06 21.12
N ALA A 323 3.90 -18.45 21.87
CA ALA A 323 5.29 -18.24 21.43
C ALA A 323 6.09 -19.54 21.27
N ASP A 324 5.69 -20.61 21.95
CA ASP A 324 6.27 -21.96 21.90
C ASP A 324 5.60 -22.86 20.83
N ALA A 325 4.61 -22.34 20.09
CA ALA A 325 3.98 -23.08 19.02
C ALA A 325 4.91 -23.19 17.80
N GLY A 326 5.11 -24.41 17.28
CA GLY A 326 5.94 -24.63 16.09
C GLY A 326 5.43 -24.01 14.77
N ASN A 327 4.22 -23.42 14.76
CA ASN A 327 3.69 -22.66 13.63
C ASN A 327 3.23 -21.28 14.11
N VAL A 328 3.59 -20.22 13.38
CA VAL A 328 3.11 -18.86 13.65
C VAL A 328 1.72 -18.70 13.03
N ILE A 329 0.68 -18.64 13.87
CA ILE A 329 -0.70 -18.50 13.43
C ILE A 329 -1.15 -17.04 13.58
N VAL A 330 -1.73 -16.49 12.51
CA VAL A 330 -2.29 -15.15 12.48
C VAL A 330 -3.74 -15.22 12.01
N VAL A 331 -4.67 -14.75 12.82
CA VAL A 331 -6.09 -14.70 12.50
C VAL A 331 -6.46 -13.28 12.10
N LEU A 332 -7.02 -13.14 10.90
CA LEU A 332 -7.63 -11.91 10.42
C LEU A 332 -9.14 -12.00 10.59
N ASN A 333 -9.65 -11.33 11.62
CA ASN A 333 -11.07 -11.28 11.98
C ASN A 333 -11.61 -9.85 12.10
N SER A 334 -10.84 -8.85 11.67
CA SER A 334 -11.20 -7.43 11.74
C SER A 334 -10.72 -6.68 10.50
N PHE A 335 -11.41 -5.59 10.16
CA PHE A 335 -10.96 -4.63 9.15
C PHE A 335 -9.79 -3.75 9.62
N HIS A 336 -9.49 -3.77 10.92
CA HIS A 336 -8.33 -3.09 11.48
C HIS A 336 -7.04 -3.81 11.06
N SER A 337 -5.98 -3.02 11.02
CA SER A 337 -4.63 -3.52 10.77
C SER A 337 -4.22 -4.56 11.80
N LYS A 338 -3.73 -5.70 11.34
CA LYS A 338 -3.01 -6.67 12.15
C LYS A 338 -1.52 -6.45 11.91
N ILE A 339 -0.82 -5.96 12.93
CA ILE A 339 0.63 -5.73 12.89
C ILE A 339 1.29 -6.72 13.83
N ILE A 340 2.21 -7.53 13.31
CA ILE A 340 2.93 -8.55 14.07
C ILE A 340 4.41 -8.19 14.21
N LYS A 341 5.06 -8.71 15.24
CA LYS A 341 6.52 -8.63 15.38
C LYS A 341 7.08 -10.03 15.38
N VAL A 342 8.08 -10.28 14.55
CA VAL A 342 8.75 -11.57 14.42
C VAL A 342 10.22 -11.38 14.76
N LYS A 343 10.75 -12.29 15.57
CA LYS A 343 12.15 -12.30 15.98
C LYS A 343 12.77 -13.61 15.53
N VAL A 344 13.80 -13.49 14.72
CA VAL A 344 14.51 -14.63 14.14
C VAL A 344 15.91 -14.71 14.71
N GLN A 345 16.54 -15.86 14.56
CA GLN A 345 17.94 -16.07 14.91
C GLN A 345 18.60 -16.95 13.85
N LYS A 346 19.89 -16.72 13.58
CA LYS A 346 20.64 -17.62 12.71
C LYS A 346 20.86 -18.95 13.40
N LYS A 347 20.68 -20.05 12.67
CA LYS A 347 21.02 -21.39 13.13
C LYS A 347 22.52 -21.52 13.37
N ALA A 348 22.93 -22.41 14.28
CA ALA A 348 24.32 -22.52 14.75
C ALA A 348 25.30 -22.83 13.59
N GLU A 349 24.86 -23.64 12.64
CA GLU A 349 25.60 -24.03 11.43
C GLU A 349 25.77 -22.90 10.40
N SER A 350 24.91 -21.87 10.44
CA SER A 350 24.82 -20.82 9.41
C SER A 350 25.15 -19.41 9.93
N ILE A 351 25.80 -19.30 11.10
CA ILE A 351 26.13 -18.01 11.75
C ILE A 351 26.90 -17.05 10.82
N ASN A 352 27.84 -17.58 10.04
CA ASN A 352 28.69 -16.80 9.14
C ASN A 352 28.11 -16.61 7.74
N GLU A 353 26.94 -17.19 7.44
CA GLU A 353 26.31 -17.05 6.14
C GLU A 353 25.60 -15.70 6.00
N ASP A 354 25.77 -15.03 4.86
CA ASP A 354 24.96 -13.88 4.49
C ASP A 354 23.79 -14.35 3.63
N LEU A 355 22.59 -13.89 3.96
CA LEU A 355 21.35 -14.24 3.26
C LEU A 355 21.39 -13.81 1.80
N LEU A 356 22.11 -12.73 1.48
CA LEU A 356 22.20 -12.18 0.11
C LEU A 356 23.52 -12.55 -0.61
N SER A 357 24.29 -13.52 -0.10
CA SER A 357 25.54 -13.95 -0.74
C SER A 357 25.36 -14.98 -1.86
N GLU A 358 26.35 -15.06 -2.75
CA GLU A 358 26.28 -15.69 -4.09
C GLU A 358 26.44 -17.23 -4.11
N THR A 359 26.34 -17.92 -2.98
CA THR A 359 26.53 -19.38 -2.97
C THR A 359 25.31 -20.14 -3.52
N SER A 360 25.50 -20.60 -4.77
CA SER A 360 24.86 -21.74 -5.48
C SER A 360 23.34 -21.82 -5.60
N GLU A 361 22.91 -21.92 -6.85
CA GLU A 361 21.61 -22.39 -7.36
C GLU A 361 21.04 -23.54 -6.52
N SER A 362 20.07 -23.25 -5.66
CA SER A 362 19.25 -24.28 -5.00
C SER A 362 17.88 -24.39 -5.68
N LYS A 363 17.58 -25.64 -6.05
CA LYS A 363 16.52 -26.18 -6.91
C LYS A 363 15.06 -25.97 -6.46
N GLY A 364 14.70 -24.86 -5.82
CA GLY A 364 13.38 -24.70 -5.18
C GLY A 364 12.45 -23.63 -5.76
N ILE A 365 12.90 -22.82 -6.72
CA ILE A 365 12.23 -21.56 -7.07
C ILE A 365 11.10 -21.74 -8.12
N TRP A 366 11.15 -22.80 -8.93
CA TRP A 366 10.32 -22.90 -10.14
C TRP A 366 8.94 -23.54 -9.92
N ASP A 367 8.78 -24.47 -8.97
CA ASP A 367 7.57 -25.31 -8.92
C ASP A 367 6.30 -24.62 -8.37
N SER A 368 6.40 -23.46 -7.70
CA SER A 368 5.25 -22.88 -6.99
C SER A 368 4.62 -21.65 -7.66
N ILE A 369 5.18 -21.11 -8.75
CA ILE A 369 4.58 -19.97 -9.47
C ILE A 369 3.70 -20.44 -10.64
N VAL A 370 3.78 -21.72 -11.04
CA VAL A 370 3.06 -22.26 -12.21
C VAL A 370 1.62 -22.71 -11.90
N SER A 371 1.16 -22.75 -10.64
CA SER A 371 -0.12 -23.40 -10.30
C SER A 371 -1.38 -22.50 -10.23
N ILE A 372 -1.32 -21.21 -10.56
CA ILE A 372 -2.49 -20.30 -10.43
C ILE A 372 -3.17 -19.90 -11.76
N THR A 373 -2.66 -20.27 -12.93
CA THR A 373 -3.37 -20.06 -14.20
C THR A 373 -3.44 -21.36 -15.02
N GLY A 374 -4.67 -21.79 -15.30
CA GLY A 374 -4.95 -23.09 -15.94
C GLY A 374 -4.31 -23.25 -17.32
N GLY A 375 -3.54 -24.33 -17.48
CA GLY A 375 -3.03 -24.79 -18.77
C GLY A 375 -2.02 -25.92 -18.64
N GLY A 376 -2.49 -27.16 -18.75
CA GLY A 376 -1.77 -28.38 -19.19
C GLY A 376 -0.32 -28.61 -18.73
N ALA A 377 -0.13 -29.59 -17.84
CA ALA A 377 1.16 -30.14 -17.48
C ALA A 377 1.96 -30.64 -18.70
N ARG A 378 3.18 -30.10 -18.88
CA ARG A 378 4.26 -30.77 -19.60
C ARG A 378 5.49 -30.87 -18.70
N LYS A 379 5.96 -32.10 -18.55
CA LYS A 379 7.20 -32.49 -17.86
C LYS A 379 8.41 -32.26 -18.76
N ASP A 380 9.51 -31.89 -18.10
CA ASP A 380 10.93 -32.04 -18.46
C ASP A 380 11.44 -31.41 -19.76
N ASP A 381 12.28 -30.38 -19.59
CA ASP A 381 13.61 -30.34 -20.19
C ASP A 381 14.52 -29.40 -19.37
N GLY A 382 15.79 -29.77 -19.23
CA GLY A 382 16.69 -29.28 -18.19
C GLY A 382 17.20 -27.83 -18.31
N ASP A 383 17.63 -27.32 -17.15
CA ASP A 383 18.81 -26.48 -16.93
C ASP A 383 19.13 -25.36 -17.95
N LYS A 384 18.10 -24.59 -18.33
CA LYS A 384 18.30 -23.22 -18.83
C LYS A 384 17.73 -22.26 -17.79
N LYS A 385 18.56 -21.35 -17.26
CA LYS A 385 18.04 -20.05 -16.82
C LYS A 385 17.09 -19.58 -17.90
N GLU A 386 15.81 -19.45 -17.58
CA GLU A 386 14.83 -19.00 -18.57
C GLU A 386 15.34 -17.68 -19.17
N ASP A 387 15.70 -17.73 -20.46
CA ASP A 387 16.19 -16.59 -21.23
C ASP A 387 15.00 -15.66 -21.51
N VAL A 388 14.45 -15.05 -20.46
CA VAL A 388 13.23 -14.25 -20.49
C VAL A 388 13.59 -12.77 -20.30
N LEU A 389 12.92 -11.90 -21.06
CA LEU A 389 12.95 -10.46 -20.86
C LEU A 389 11.84 -10.04 -19.90
N ASN A 390 12.22 -9.51 -18.75
CA ASN A 390 11.29 -8.97 -17.77
C ASN A 390 11.12 -7.47 -17.98
N ILE A 391 9.94 -7.05 -18.44
CA ILE A 391 9.64 -5.64 -18.73
C ILE A 391 8.59 -5.14 -17.77
N PHE A 392 8.88 -4.08 -17.03
CA PHE A 392 7.98 -3.44 -16.09
C PHE A 392 7.43 -2.14 -16.69
N SER A 393 6.13 -1.90 -16.56
CA SER A 393 5.52 -0.64 -16.98
C SER A 393 4.29 -0.29 -16.13
N VAL A 394 3.84 0.95 -16.26
CA VAL A 394 2.65 1.48 -15.59
C VAL A 394 1.90 2.41 -16.52
N ALA A 395 0.57 2.33 -16.50
CA ALA A 395 -0.32 3.27 -17.16
C ALA A 395 -1.42 3.71 -16.18
N SER A 396 -1.95 4.91 -16.40
CA SER A 396 -3.09 5.47 -15.66
C SER A 396 -3.95 6.23 -16.65
N GLY A 397 -5.18 5.77 -16.84
CA GLY A 397 -6.12 6.28 -17.83
C GLY A 397 -6.03 5.58 -19.19
N HIS A 398 -7.13 5.61 -19.94
CA HIS A 398 -7.33 4.84 -21.17
C HIS A 398 -6.34 5.23 -22.27
N LEU A 399 -5.99 6.51 -22.37
CA LEU A 399 -5.01 6.99 -23.35
C LEU A 399 -3.63 6.34 -23.13
N TYR A 400 -3.13 6.34 -21.89
CA TYR A 400 -1.85 5.71 -21.57
C TYR A 400 -1.92 4.18 -21.66
N GLU A 401 -3.07 3.58 -21.38
CA GLU A 401 -3.28 2.15 -21.62
C GLU A 401 -3.26 1.78 -23.11
N ARG A 402 -3.75 2.66 -23.99
CA ARG A 402 -3.64 2.49 -25.44
C ARG A 402 -2.17 2.56 -25.88
N PHE A 403 -1.43 3.57 -25.42
CA PHE A 403 0.01 3.64 -25.63
C PHE A 403 0.74 2.40 -25.10
N LEU A 404 0.38 1.93 -23.91
CA LEU A 404 0.98 0.76 -23.29
C LEU A 404 0.85 -0.50 -24.15
N ARG A 405 -0.34 -0.72 -24.76
CA ARG A 405 -0.55 -1.84 -25.70
C ARG A 405 0.37 -1.74 -26.92
N ILE A 406 0.56 -0.53 -27.44
CA ILE A 406 1.45 -0.26 -28.57
C ILE A 406 2.92 -0.48 -28.18
N MET A 407 3.33 0.00 -27.01
CA MET A 407 4.67 -0.25 -26.46
C MET A 407 4.94 -1.76 -26.38
N MET A 408 4.01 -2.52 -25.81
CA MET A 408 4.11 -3.98 -25.73
C MET A 408 4.26 -4.63 -27.11
N LEU A 409 3.42 -4.25 -28.07
CA LEU A 409 3.50 -4.78 -29.44
C LEU A 409 4.82 -4.42 -30.12
N SER A 410 5.30 -3.18 -29.94
CA SER A 410 6.58 -2.73 -30.50
C SER A 410 7.75 -3.55 -29.96
N VAL A 411 7.76 -3.90 -28.67
CA VAL A 411 8.77 -4.82 -28.10
C VAL A 411 8.72 -6.18 -28.78
N LEU A 412 7.52 -6.78 -28.85
CA LEU A 412 7.34 -8.15 -29.37
C LEU A 412 7.70 -8.27 -30.86
N ARG A 413 7.61 -7.17 -31.62
CA ARG A 413 8.03 -7.13 -33.03
C ARG A 413 9.55 -7.14 -33.20
N HIS A 414 10.31 -6.71 -32.19
CA HIS A 414 11.75 -6.50 -32.29
C HIS A 414 12.57 -7.44 -31.39
N THR A 415 11.96 -8.45 -30.77
CA THR A 415 12.68 -9.47 -30.01
C THR A 415 12.17 -10.87 -30.32
N ASN A 416 13.10 -11.82 -30.40
CA ASN A 416 12.79 -13.26 -30.42
C ASN A 416 12.88 -13.90 -29.02
N THR A 417 13.28 -13.11 -28.03
CA THR A 417 13.45 -13.57 -26.66
C THR A 417 12.07 -13.61 -25.98
N PRO A 418 11.68 -14.70 -25.30
CA PRO A 418 10.43 -14.76 -24.55
C PRO A 418 10.27 -13.56 -23.61
N VAL A 419 9.13 -12.89 -23.66
CA VAL A 419 8.86 -11.67 -22.88
C VAL A 419 7.87 -11.95 -21.77
N LYS A 420 8.20 -11.48 -20.56
CA LYS A 420 7.27 -11.38 -19.43
C LYS A 420 7.07 -9.91 -19.05
N PHE A 421 5.84 -9.43 -19.18
CA PHE A 421 5.47 -8.08 -18.76
C PHE A 421 4.97 -8.03 -17.32
N TRP A 422 5.32 -6.97 -16.60
CA TRP A 422 4.94 -6.74 -15.21
C TRP A 422 4.21 -5.40 -15.12
N PHE A 423 3.05 -5.36 -14.47
CA PHE A 423 2.26 -4.14 -14.35
C PHE A 423 1.77 -3.88 -12.94
N LEU A 424 1.68 -2.61 -12.55
CA LEU A 424 1.02 -2.21 -11.30
C LEU A 424 -0.50 -2.33 -11.43
N LYS A 425 -1.07 -3.38 -10.84
CA LYS A 425 -2.49 -3.73 -10.99
C LYS A 425 -3.46 -2.61 -10.63
N ASN A 426 -3.15 -1.81 -9.61
CA ASN A 426 -4.08 -0.82 -9.02
C ASN A 426 -4.32 0.40 -9.90
N TYR A 427 -3.49 0.62 -10.91
CA TYR A 427 -3.58 1.78 -11.80
C TYR A 427 -4.18 1.44 -13.16
N LEU A 428 -4.33 0.16 -13.46
CA LEU A 428 -4.96 -0.33 -14.67
C LEU A 428 -6.48 -0.36 -14.54
N SER A 429 -7.17 0.05 -15.59
CA SER A 429 -8.60 -0.02 -15.77
C SER A 429 -9.08 -1.48 -15.77
N PRO A 430 -10.34 -1.72 -15.37
CA PRO A 430 -10.98 -3.03 -15.53
C PRO A 430 -10.88 -3.56 -16.98
N SER A 431 -11.12 -2.69 -17.96
CA SER A 431 -11.07 -3.02 -19.40
C SER A 431 -9.68 -3.51 -19.84
N PHE A 432 -8.60 -2.86 -19.39
CA PHE A 432 -7.24 -3.32 -19.69
C PHE A 432 -6.94 -4.68 -19.05
N LYS A 433 -7.33 -4.87 -17.78
CA LYS A 433 -7.11 -6.12 -17.04
C LYS A 433 -7.83 -7.32 -17.69
N GLU A 434 -8.99 -7.10 -18.28
CA GLU A 434 -9.72 -8.12 -19.04
C GLU A 434 -9.03 -8.42 -20.39
N THR A 435 -8.71 -7.37 -21.16
CA THR A 435 -8.19 -7.49 -22.53
C THR A 435 -6.77 -8.03 -22.63
N ILE A 436 -5.90 -7.77 -21.63
CA ILE A 436 -4.50 -8.20 -21.69
C ILE A 436 -4.33 -9.72 -21.76
N SER A 437 -5.25 -10.50 -21.18
CA SER A 437 -5.22 -11.96 -21.24
C SER A 437 -5.41 -12.49 -22.67
N HIS A 438 -6.22 -11.80 -23.48
CA HIS A 438 -6.40 -12.13 -24.90
C HIS A 438 -5.19 -11.72 -25.75
N MET A 439 -4.59 -10.57 -25.42
CA MET A 439 -3.34 -10.14 -26.06
C MET A 439 -2.19 -11.11 -25.78
N ALA A 440 -2.05 -11.57 -24.54
CA ALA A 440 -1.03 -12.54 -24.12
C ALA A 440 -1.10 -13.83 -24.95
N LYS A 441 -2.32 -14.36 -25.14
CA LYS A 441 -2.56 -15.54 -25.98
C LYS A 441 -2.26 -15.30 -27.46
N SER A 442 -2.62 -14.13 -27.98
CA SER A 442 -2.51 -13.81 -29.41
C SER A 442 -1.08 -13.50 -29.83
N TYR A 443 -0.33 -12.80 -28.98
CA TYR A 443 1.04 -12.37 -29.26
C TYR A 443 2.11 -13.24 -28.58
N GLY A 444 1.73 -14.21 -27.73
CA GLY A 444 2.65 -15.19 -27.16
C GLY A 444 3.58 -14.65 -26.07
N PHE A 445 3.08 -13.78 -25.19
CA PHE A 445 3.85 -13.27 -24.04
C PHE A 445 3.25 -13.71 -22.70
N GLN A 446 4.05 -13.65 -21.64
CA GLN A 446 3.60 -13.83 -20.26
C GLN A 446 3.38 -12.48 -19.59
N PHE A 447 2.48 -12.39 -18.62
CA PHE A 447 2.36 -11.19 -17.81
C PHE A 447 2.01 -11.49 -16.35
N GLU A 448 2.32 -10.55 -15.47
CA GLU A 448 1.95 -10.62 -14.07
C GLU A 448 1.56 -9.24 -13.53
N LEU A 449 0.50 -9.23 -12.71
CA LEU A 449 -0.04 -8.02 -12.10
C LEU A 449 0.46 -7.91 -10.66
N VAL A 450 1.47 -7.07 -10.44
CA VAL A 450 2.08 -6.86 -9.14
C VAL A 450 1.36 -5.76 -8.37
N GLN A 451 1.32 -5.89 -7.05
CA GLN A 451 0.81 -4.87 -6.14
C GLN A 451 1.61 -4.88 -4.85
N TYR A 452 1.86 -3.69 -4.33
CA TYR A 452 2.40 -3.45 -3.01
C TYR A 452 1.65 -2.25 -2.42
N LYS A 453 1.28 -2.26 -1.15
CA LYS A 453 0.64 -1.11 -0.49
C LYS A 453 1.73 -0.16 0.01
N TRP A 454 1.56 1.15 -0.19
CA TRP A 454 2.47 2.15 0.34
C TRP A 454 2.58 2.03 1.87
N PRO A 455 3.77 1.78 2.45
CA PRO A 455 3.92 1.54 3.88
C PRO A 455 3.52 2.76 4.73
N ARG A 456 2.90 2.53 5.88
CA ARG A 456 2.39 3.59 6.78
C ARG A 456 3.47 4.53 7.31
N TRP A 457 4.66 4.00 7.53
CA TRP A 457 5.80 4.75 8.05
C TRP A 457 6.45 5.65 6.99
N LEU A 458 6.20 5.37 5.70
CA LEU A 458 6.75 6.13 4.59
C LEU A 458 5.78 7.28 4.25
N HIS A 459 6.32 8.50 4.12
CA HIS A 459 5.52 9.69 3.85
C HIS A 459 4.66 9.51 2.60
N GLN A 460 3.36 9.74 2.74
CA GLN A 460 2.38 9.48 1.68
C GLN A 460 2.34 10.64 0.67
N GLN A 461 1.97 10.33 -0.58
CA GLN A 461 1.64 11.33 -1.59
C GLN A 461 0.13 11.39 -1.78
N THR A 462 -0.39 12.58 -2.07
CA THR A 462 -1.83 12.80 -2.26
C THR A 462 -2.23 12.86 -3.73
N GLU A 463 -1.31 13.26 -4.61
CA GLU A 463 -1.52 13.34 -6.05
C GLU A 463 -1.21 11.99 -6.71
N LYS A 464 -2.17 11.47 -7.50
CA LYS A 464 -2.08 10.14 -8.12
C LYS A 464 -0.81 9.97 -8.95
N GLN A 465 -0.43 10.99 -9.71
CA GLN A 465 0.79 10.98 -10.54
C GLN A 465 2.07 10.84 -9.70
N ARG A 466 2.20 11.59 -8.58
CA ARG A 466 3.34 11.46 -7.66
C ARG A 466 3.40 10.09 -6.99
N ILE A 467 2.24 9.49 -6.68
CA ILE A 467 2.19 8.12 -6.16
C ILE A 467 2.73 7.14 -7.22
N ILE A 468 2.29 7.24 -8.47
CA ILE A 468 2.77 6.39 -9.59
C ILE A 468 4.28 6.52 -9.75
N TRP A 469 4.82 7.74 -9.75
CA TRP A 469 6.27 7.98 -9.78
C TRP A 469 6.99 7.31 -8.61
N GLY A 470 6.41 7.34 -7.41
CA GLY A 470 6.95 6.63 -6.26
C GLY A 470 7.04 5.12 -6.50
N TYR A 471 6.01 4.50 -7.08
CA TYR A 471 6.05 3.06 -7.40
C TYR A 471 7.04 2.68 -8.48
N LYS A 472 7.40 3.60 -9.40
CA LYS A 472 8.45 3.36 -10.39
C LYS A 472 9.83 3.15 -9.74
N ILE A 473 10.09 3.70 -8.55
CA ILE A 473 11.45 3.70 -7.97
C ILE A 473 11.56 3.15 -6.54
N LEU A 474 10.61 3.44 -5.66
CA LEU A 474 10.75 3.21 -4.21
C LEU A 474 10.60 1.74 -3.79
N PHE A 475 9.99 0.90 -4.61
CA PHE A 475 9.59 -0.46 -4.22
C PHE A 475 10.15 -1.56 -5.13
N LEU A 476 11.12 -1.23 -5.99
CA LEU A 476 11.69 -2.19 -6.96
C LEU A 476 12.28 -3.45 -6.30
N ASP A 477 12.80 -3.35 -5.08
CA ASP A 477 13.33 -4.48 -4.32
C ASP A 477 12.26 -5.49 -3.87
N VAL A 478 11.07 -4.99 -3.51
CA VAL A 478 9.98 -5.76 -2.89
C VAL A 478 8.81 -6.08 -3.84
N LEU A 479 8.68 -5.34 -4.93
CA LEU A 479 7.56 -5.49 -5.87
C LEU A 479 7.66 -6.77 -6.70
N PHE A 480 8.89 -7.25 -6.95
CA PHE A 480 9.16 -8.44 -7.73
C PHE A 480 9.65 -9.59 -6.85
N PRO A 481 9.35 -10.85 -7.21
CA PRO A 481 9.93 -12.02 -6.56
C PRO A 481 11.47 -11.99 -6.58
N LEU A 482 12.12 -12.64 -5.60
CA LEU A 482 13.59 -12.73 -5.56
C LEU A 482 14.18 -13.48 -6.76
N ALA A 483 13.39 -14.34 -7.41
CA ALA A 483 13.75 -15.06 -8.63
C ALA A 483 14.02 -14.16 -9.83
N VAL A 484 13.45 -12.95 -9.83
CA VAL A 484 13.65 -11.99 -10.91
C VAL A 484 14.97 -11.28 -10.68
N ASP A 485 15.92 -11.57 -11.57
CA ASP A 485 17.30 -11.07 -11.48
C ASP A 485 17.44 -9.64 -11.97
N LYS A 486 16.77 -9.31 -13.08
CA LYS A 486 16.87 -8.03 -13.77
C LYS A 486 15.54 -7.67 -14.40
N ILE A 487 15.15 -6.40 -14.32
CA ILE A 487 13.97 -5.84 -14.98
C ILE A 487 14.35 -4.64 -15.83
N ILE A 488 13.59 -4.37 -16.89
CA ILE A 488 13.69 -3.16 -17.71
C ILE A 488 12.38 -2.40 -17.55
N PHE A 489 12.43 -1.16 -17.08
CA PHE A 489 11.28 -0.30 -17.12
C PHE A 489 11.19 0.40 -18.47
N VAL A 490 10.01 0.37 -19.08
CA VAL A 490 9.70 1.09 -20.33
C VAL A 490 8.43 1.90 -20.09
N ASP A 491 8.49 3.21 -20.30
CA ASP A 491 7.31 4.07 -20.16
C ASP A 491 6.24 3.72 -21.19
N ALA A 492 4.97 3.94 -20.84
CA ALA A 492 3.84 3.45 -21.63
C ALA A 492 3.79 4.06 -23.04
N ASP A 493 4.27 5.28 -23.21
CA ASP A 493 4.29 6.03 -24.47
C ASP A 493 5.59 5.89 -25.28
N GLN A 494 6.45 4.92 -24.93
CA GLN A 494 7.62 4.58 -25.73
C GLN A 494 7.30 3.63 -26.89
N ILE A 495 8.05 3.80 -27.98
CA ILE A 495 8.10 2.87 -29.10
C ILE A 495 9.49 2.25 -29.19
N VAL A 496 9.55 0.92 -29.19
CA VAL A 496 10.79 0.15 -29.23
C VAL A 496 11.05 -0.36 -30.65
N ARG A 497 12.27 -0.13 -31.15
CA ARG A 497 12.76 -0.50 -32.50
C ARG A 497 13.95 -1.45 -32.49
N ALA A 498 14.44 -1.83 -31.30
CA ALA A 498 15.59 -2.72 -31.13
C ALA A 498 15.30 -3.82 -30.11
N ASP A 499 16.12 -4.85 -30.10
CA ASP A 499 15.98 -5.97 -29.16
C ASP A 499 16.40 -5.53 -27.75
N LEU A 500 15.43 -5.45 -26.82
CA LEU A 500 15.69 -5.10 -25.42
C LEU A 500 16.59 -6.11 -24.69
N LYS A 501 16.84 -7.28 -25.28
CA LYS A 501 17.88 -8.20 -24.80
C LYS A 501 19.24 -7.53 -24.67
N GLU A 502 19.57 -6.60 -25.56
CA GLU A 502 20.81 -5.83 -25.45
C GLU A 502 20.92 -5.05 -24.12
N LEU A 503 19.83 -4.45 -23.62
CA LEU A 503 19.82 -3.78 -22.31
C LEU A 503 19.86 -4.76 -21.15
N ARG A 504 19.20 -5.92 -21.29
CA ARG A 504 19.25 -6.96 -20.27
C ARG A 504 20.68 -7.50 -20.12
N ASP A 505 21.38 -7.68 -21.23
CA ASP A 505 22.72 -8.27 -21.24
C ASP A 505 23.84 -7.23 -21.04
N LEU A 506 23.51 -5.94 -21.06
CA LEU A 506 24.44 -4.85 -20.78
C LEU A 506 25.05 -4.98 -19.37
N ASP A 507 26.38 -4.87 -19.33
CA ASP A 507 27.12 -4.75 -18.07
C ASP A 507 26.89 -3.35 -17.47
N LEU A 508 26.41 -3.34 -16.22
CA LEU A 508 26.17 -2.11 -15.47
C LEU A 508 27.40 -1.64 -14.69
N GLU A 509 28.56 -2.28 -14.89
CA GLU A 509 29.85 -1.91 -14.26
C GLU A 509 29.76 -1.84 -12.73
N GLY A 510 28.94 -2.72 -12.15
CA GLY A 510 28.68 -2.77 -10.71
C GLY A 510 27.63 -1.78 -10.19
N ALA A 511 27.03 -0.95 -11.04
CA ALA A 511 25.86 -0.14 -10.69
C ALA A 511 24.60 -1.02 -10.56
N PRO A 512 23.70 -0.73 -9.59
CA PRO A 512 22.45 -1.47 -9.43
C PRO A 512 21.40 -1.18 -10.52
N TYR A 513 21.53 -0.07 -11.24
CA TYR A 513 20.66 0.29 -12.35
C TYR A 513 21.36 1.18 -13.36
N GLY A 514 20.87 1.15 -14.61
CA GLY A 514 21.32 2.01 -15.69
C GLY A 514 20.16 2.82 -16.27
N TYR A 515 20.39 4.11 -16.49
CA TYR A 515 19.40 5.05 -17.02
C TYR A 515 19.94 5.72 -18.29
N THR A 516 19.05 6.13 -19.19
CA THR A 516 19.41 6.96 -20.33
C THR A 516 19.65 8.41 -19.89
N PRO A 517 20.73 9.07 -20.35
CA PRO A 517 20.94 10.49 -20.10
C PRO A 517 20.06 11.36 -21.02
N PHE A 518 19.79 12.60 -20.61
CA PHE A 518 19.15 13.58 -21.48
C PHE A 518 19.96 13.84 -22.75
N CYS A 519 19.26 13.96 -23.88
CA CYS A 519 19.86 14.37 -25.15
C CYS A 519 20.38 15.81 -25.07
N ASP A 520 21.63 15.98 -25.49
CA ASP A 520 22.32 17.27 -25.50
C ASP A 520 22.48 17.87 -26.91
N SER A 521 21.98 17.19 -27.94
CA SER A 521 22.24 17.56 -29.34
C SER A 521 21.45 18.79 -29.80
N ARG A 522 20.16 18.92 -29.43
CA ARG A 522 19.30 20.01 -29.93
C ARG A 522 19.56 21.33 -29.20
N ARG A 523 20.42 22.18 -29.77
CA ARG A 523 20.87 23.45 -29.17
C ARG A 523 19.76 24.48 -28.96
N GLU A 524 18.70 24.46 -29.77
CA GLU A 524 17.56 25.37 -29.62
C GLU A 524 16.78 25.23 -28.30
N MET A 525 17.07 24.17 -27.54
CA MET A 525 16.45 23.85 -26.27
C MET A 525 17.38 24.10 -25.07
N ASP A 526 18.57 24.65 -25.29
CA ASP A 526 19.56 24.92 -24.22
C ASP A 526 18.97 25.74 -23.08
N GLY A 527 18.10 26.72 -23.37
CA GLY A 527 17.43 27.53 -22.35
C GLY A 527 16.48 26.77 -21.41
N TYR A 528 16.04 25.56 -21.79
CA TYR A 528 15.17 24.72 -20.97
C TYR A 528 15.95 23.63 -20.19
N ARG A 529 17.27 23.54 -20.37
CA ARG A 529 18.13 22.54 -19.71
C ARG A 529 18.45 22.94 -18.28
N PHE A 530 17.45 22.89 -17.41
CA PHE A 530 17.56 23.30 -16.01
C PHE A 530 18.68 22.56 -15.26
N TRP A 531 18.98 21.31 -15.64
CA TRP A 531 20.04 20.51 -15.02
C TRP A 531 21.47 21.00 -15.29
N LYS A 532 21.66 21.91 -16.27
CA LYS A 532 22.97 22.52 -16.59
C LYS A 532 23.26 23.80 -15.80
N SER A 533 22.39 24.19 -14.87
CA SER A 533 22.61 25.36 -14.02
C SER A 533 22.13 25.13 -12.57
N GLY A 534 22.44 26.09 -11.68
CA GLY A 534 21.93 26.12 -10.32
C GLY A 534 22.28 24.90 -9.48
N TYR A 535 21.28 24.40 -8.74
CA TYR A 535 21.41 23.27 -7.83
C TYR A 535 21.89 22.00 -8.54
N TRP A 536 21.24 21.63 -9.65
CA TRP A 536 21.54 20.37 -10.34
C TRP A 536 22.95 20.34 -10.92
N ALA A 537 23.41 21.41 -11.56
CA ALA A 537 24.79 21.45 -12.07
C ALA A 537 25.82 21.32 -10.94
N SER A 538 25.58 22.00 -9.82
CA SER A 538 26.46 21.94 -8.65
C SER A 538 26.47 20.55 -8.00
N HIS A 539 25.29 19.92 -7.89
CA HIS A 539 25.13 18.60 -7.28
C HIS A 539 25.69 17.47 -8.15
N LEU A 540 25.44 17.50 -9.46
CA LEU A 540 25.87 16.45 -10.39
C LEU A 540 27.37 16.50 -10.69
N GLY A 541 27.98 17.69 -10.65
CA GLY A 541 29.38 17.89 -11.04
C GLY A 541 29.61 17.50 -12.50
N HIS A 542 30.44 16.47 -12.72
CA HIS A 542 30.73 15.95 -14.07
C HIS A 542 29.76 14.86 -14.54
N ARG A 543 28.79 14.47 -13.71
CA ARG A 543 27.83 13.40 -14.03
C ARG A 543 26.67 13.93 -14.86
N ARG A 544 26.08 13.07 -15.68
CA ARG A 544 24.92 13.40 -16.51
C ARG A 544 23.64 13.38 -15.66
N TYR A 545 22.66 14.17 -16.10
CA TYR A 545 21.30 14.09 -15.60
C TYR A 545 20.52 13.07 -16.45
N HIS A 546 19.86 12.13 -15.77
CA HIS A 546 19.22 10.96 -16.39
C HIS A 546 17.70 11.10 -16.38
N ILE A 547 17.02 10.39 -17.29
CA ILE A 547 15.56 10.41 -17.47
C ILE A 547 14.93 9.06 -17.12
N SER A 548 13.76 9.08 -16.48
CA SER A 548 13.05 7.90 -15.95
C SER A 548 12.10 7.22 -16.95
N ALA A 549 12.28 7.47 -18.25
CA ALA A 549 11.44 6.90 -19.31
C ALA A 549 11.88 5.47 -19.68
N LEU A 550 13.19 5.20 -19.66
CA LEU A 550 13.77 3.88 -19.92
C LEU A 550 14.95 3.64 -18.97
N TYR A 551 14.89 2.56 -18.20
CA TYR A 551 16.01 2.16 -17.33
C TYR A 551 16.01 0.66 -17.07
N VAL A 552 17.18 0.12 -16.78
CA VAL A 552 17.40 -1.29 -16.43
C VAL A 552 17.84 -1.39 -14.98
N VAL A 553 17.33 -2.38 -14.25
CA VAL A 553 17.62 -2.59 -12.83
C VAL A 553 18.11 -4.01 -12.63
N ASP A 554 19.35 -4.16 -12.17
CA ASP A 554 19.87 -5.41 -11.64
C ASP A 554 19.33 -5.58 -10.22
N LEU A 555 18.21 -6.30 -10.08
CA LEU A 555 17.52 -6.50 -8.81
C LEU A 555 18.39 -7.27 -7.81
N LYS A 556 19.25 -8.18 -8.27
CA LYS A 556 20.21 -8.87 -7.39
C LYS A 556 21.14 -7.87 -6.73
N LYS A 557 21.79 -7.02 -7.53
CA LYS A 557 22.70 -5.99 -7.02
C LYS A 557 21.94 -4.94 -6.20
N PHE A 558 20.78 -4.50 -6.67
CA PHE A 558 19.92 -3.51 -6.02
C PHE A 558 19.55 -3.93 -4.60
N ARG A 559 19.13 -5.19 -4.42
CA ARG A 559 18.82 -5.78 -3.10
C ARG A 559 20.09 -5.97 -2.25
N LYS A 560 21.17 -6.50 -2.84
CA LYS A 560 22.46 -6.76 -2.15
C LYS A 560 23.03 -5.51 -1.47
N ILE A 561 22.92 -4.35 -2.13
CA ILE A 561 23.42 -3.08 -1.59
C ILE A 561 22.37 -2.28 -0.82
N ALA A 562 21.16 -2.81 -0.64
CA ALA A 562 20.01 -2.14 -0.05
C ALA A 562 19.71 -0.77 -0.71
N ALA A 563 19.75 -0.71 -2.04
CA ALA A 563 19.51 0.52 -2.79
C ALA A 563 18.08 1.06 -2.54
N GLY A 564 17.08 0.18 -2.50
CA GLY A 564 15.68 0.54 -2.21
C GLY A 564 15.53 1.22 -0.86
N ASP A 565 16.16 0.70 0.19
CA ASP A 565 16.10 1.29 1.53
C ASP A 565 16.77 2.67 1.61
N ARG A 566 17.88 2.86 0.87
CA ARG A 566 18.55 4.17 0.76
C ARG A 566 17.68 5.18 0.03
N LEU A 567 17.05 4.78 -1.07
CA LEU A 567 16.12 5.61 -1.84
C LEU A 567 14.92 6.04 -0.99
N ARG A 568 14.30 5.10 -0.25
CA ARG A 568 13.20 5.40 0.68
C ARG A 568 13.62 6.31 1.82
N GLY A 569 14.82 6.12 2.39
CA GLY A 569 15.36 6.98 3.43
C GLY A 569 15.58 8.43 2.94
N GLN A 570 16.17 8.59 1.75
CA GLN A 570 16.36 9.92 1.16
C GLN A 570 15.02 10.56 0.77
N TYR A 571 14.11 9.78 0.20
CA TYR A 571 12.76 10.24 -0.10
C TYR A 571 12.07 10.76 1.16
N GLN A 572 12.10 10.02 2.26
CA GLN A 572 11.46 10.40 3.52
C GLN A 572 11.97 11.76 4.05
N ALA A 573 13.25 12.04 3.86
CA ALA A 573 13.88 13.29 4.27
C ALA A 573 13.48 14.47 3.37
N LEU A 574 13.43 14.26 2.06
CA LEU A 574 13.11 15.30 1.09
C LEU A 574 11.60 15.60 1.01
N SER A 575 10.76 14.57 1.04
CA SER A 575 9.33 14.64 0.74
C SER A 575 8.50 15.47 1.72
N GLN A 576 9.10 15.90 2.84
CA GLN A 576 8.48 16.83 3.80
C GLN A 576 8.29 18.23 3.20
N ASP A 577 9.14 18.63 2.24
CA ASP A 577 8.92 19.81 1.42
C ASP A 577 8.12 19.43 0.17
N PRO A 578 6.88 19.94 -0.01
CA PRO A 578 6.07 19.67 -1.18
C PRO A 578 6.71 20.09 -2.52
N ASN A 579 7.64 21.03 -2.49
CA ASN A 579 8.34 21.53 -3.69
C ASN A 579 9.59 20.72 -4.03
N SER A 580 9.96 19.76 -3.19
CA SER A 580 11.06 18.83 -3.47
C SER A 580 10.65 17.78 -4.51
N LEU A 581 11.64 17.25 -5.22
CA LEU A 581 11.47 16.13 -6.15
C LEU A 581 10.32 16.41 -7.13
N SER A 582 10.49 17.43 -7.97
CA SER A 582 9.50 17.86 -8.96
C SER A 582 9.00 16.67 -9.79
N ASN A 583 9.92 15.86 -10.28
CA ASN A 583 9.65 14.57 -10.91
C ASN A 583 10.27 13.47 -10.06
N LEU A 584 9.50 12.91 -9.12
CA LEU A 584 10.03 11.99 -8.09
C LEU A 584 10.84 10.81 -8.64
N ASP A 585 10.34 10.17 -9.70
CA ASP A 585 10.97 9.01 -10.34
C ASP A 585 12.29 9.34 -11.05
N GLN A 586 12.50 10.60 -11.44
CA GLN A 586 13.69 11.08 -12.11
C GLN A 586 14.67 11.77 -11.15
N ASP A 587 14.17 12.65 -10.31
CA ASP A 587 14.97 13.47 -9.41
C ASP A 587 15.59 12.64 -8.28
N LEU A 588 14.89 11.62 -7.77
CA LEU A 588 15.41 10.82 -6.66
C LEU A 588 16.68 10.02 -7.05
N PRO A 589 16.71 9.28 -8.18
CA PRO A 589 17.94 8.64 -8.65
C PRO A 589 19.07 9.65 -8.91
N ASN A 590 18.78 10.76 -9.60
CA ASN A 590 19.79 11.78 -9.89
C ASN A 590 20.32 12.46 -8.62
N ASN A 591 19.48 12.66 -7.60
CA ASN A 591 19.90 13.17 -6.29
C ASN A 591 20.81 12.16 -5.59
N MET A 592 20.49 10.87 -5.68
CA MET A 592 21.22 9.78 -5.03
C MET A 592 22.45 9.28 -5.82
N ILE A 593 22.77 9.87 -6.97
CA ILE A 593 23.79 9.42 -7.92
C ILE A 593 25.18 9.14 -7.29
N HIS A 594 25.53 9.84 -6.21
CA HIS A 594 26.81 9.67 -5.51
C HIS A 594 26.80 8.51 -4.49
N GLN A 595 25.62 8.11 -4.00
CA GLN A 595 25.45 7.05 -3.01
C GLN A 595 24.96 5.73 -3.64
N VAL A 596 24.20 5.84 -4.73
CA VAL A 596 23.68 4.75 -5.53
C VAL A 596 24.07 5.04 -6.97
N ALA A 597 25.07 4.31 -7.45
CA ALA A 597 25.64 4.53 -8.77
C ALA A 597 24.60 4.33 -9.89
N ILE A 598 24.75 5.10 -10.96
CA ILE A 598 23.92 5.01 -12.16
C ILE A 598 24.85 4.72 -13.32
N GLN A 599 24.60 3.63 -14.05
CA GLN A 599 25.25 3.43 -15.33
C GLN A 599 24.55 4.28 -16.40
N SER A 600 25.28 5.18 -17.06
CA SER A 600 24.72 5.94 -18.18
C SER A 600 24.59 5.03 -19.40
N LEU A 601 23.36 4.76 -19.82
CA LEU A 601 23.09 3.98 -21.01
C LEU A 601 23.48 4.75 -22.29
N PRO A 602 23.85 4.05 -23.38
CA PRO A 602 24.10 4.67 -24.68
C PRO A 602 22.93 5.55 -25.16
N GLN A 603 23.24 6.67 -25.81
CA GLN A 603 22.24 7.69 -26.15
C GLN A 603 21.20 7.21 -27.19
N ASP A 604 21.56 6.25 -28.03
CA ASP A 604 20.67 5.63 -29.01
C ASP A 604 19.51 4.87 -28.35
N TRP A 605 19.60 4.50 -27.07
CA TRP A 605 18.49 3.93 -26.30
C TRP A 605 17.37 4.89 -25.97
N LEU A 606 17.52 6.20 -26.18
CA LEU A 606 16.41 7.12 -26.00
C LEU A 606 16.50 8.28 -26.98
N TRP A 607 15.49 8.38 -27.83
CA TRP A 607 15.28 9.54 -28.68
C TRP A 607 13.95 10.22 -28.33
N CYS A 608 13.95 11.54 -28.28
CA CYS A 608 12.77 12.36 -28.08
C CYS A 608 12.89 13.59 -28.98
N GLU A 609 11.82 13.91 -29.72
CA GLU A 609 11.80 15.01 -30.70
C GLU A 609 12.18 16.34 -30.06
N THR A 610 11.81 16.56 -28.81
CA THR A 610 12.08 17.82 -28.13
C THR A 610 13.58 18.02 -27.87
N TRP A 611 14.37 16.99 -27.58
CA TRP A 611 15.74 17.18 -27.09
C TRP A 611 16.84 16.62 -28.00
N CYS A 612 16.51 15.65 -28.84
CA CYS A 612 17.46 14.96 -29.72
C CYS A 612 17.39 15.53 -31.15
N ASP A 613 18.47 15.41 -31.92
CA ASP A 613 18.53 15.92 -33.31
C ASP A 613 17.81 14.96 -34.24
N ASP A 614 17.20 15.48 -35.31
CA ASP A 614 16.40 14.66 -36.23
C ASP A 614 17.25 13.58 -36.92
N SER A 615 18.53 13.85 -37.19
CA SER A 615 19.46 12.87 -37.77
C SER A 615 19.69 11.65 -36.88
N SER A 616 19.65 11.82 -35.55
CA SER A 616 19.85 10.74 -34.58
C SER A 616 18.66 9.78 -34.47
N LYS A 617 17.49 10.18 -34.99
CA LYS A 617 16.28 9.34 -35.02
C LYS A 617 16.46 8.06 -35.84
N ALA A 618 17.31 8.11 -36.87
CA ALA A 618 17.55 6.97 -37.75
C ALA A 618 18.23 5.79 -37.03
N THR A 619 19.01 6.07 -35.98
CA THR A 619 19.70 5.06 -35.18
C THR A 619 19.04 4.85 -33.81
N ALA A 620 17.88 5.46 -33.56
CA ALA A 620 17.19 5.38 -32.27
C ALA A 620 16.61 3.98 -32.05
N LYS A 621 16.97 3.38 -30.92
CA LYS A 621 16.49 2.08 -30.45
C LYS A 621 15.15 2.17 -29.73
N THR A 622 14.89 3.26 -29.01
CA THR A 622 13.56 3.60 -28.53
C THR A 622 13.25 5.09 -28.74
N ILE A 623 11.96 5.39 -28.89
CA ILE A 623 11.45 6.74 -29.07
C ILE A 623 10.46 7.04 -27.96
N ASP A 624 10.74 8.07 -27.17
CA ASP A 624 9.88 8.61 -26.13
C ASP A 624 9.05 9.80 -26.66
N LEU A 625 7.74 9.75 -26.45
CA LEU A 625 6.80 10.80 -26.86
C LEU A 625 6.76 11.93 -25.82
N CYS A 626 7.93 12.50 -25.55
CA CYS A 626 8.16 13.55 -24.59
C CYS A 626 7.30 14.81 -24.83
N ASN A 627 6.93 15.48 -23.74
CA ASN A 627 6.20 16.74 -23.84
C ASN A 627 7.11 17.86 -24.39
N ASN A 628 6.55 18.71 -25.26
CA ASN A 628 7.26 19.85 -25.82
C ASN A 628 6.91 21.12 -25.03
N PRO A 629 7.88 21.88 -24.47
CA PRO A 629 7.60 23.10 -23.73
C PRO A 629 7.25 24.30 -24.63
N LYS A 630 7.49 24.22 -25.94
CA LYS A 630 7.19 25.28 -26.92
C LYS A 630 5.83 25.10 -27.61
N THR A 631 5.29 23.89 -27.66
CA THR A 631 4.04 23.57 -28.37
C THR A 631 3.08 22.80 -27.47
N LYS A 632 1.78 22.77 -27.81
CA LYS A 632 0.75 22.02 -27.09
C LYS A 632 0.06 21.01 -28.01
N GLU A 633 0.85 20.31 -28.81
CA GLU A 633 0.34 19.24 -29.68
C GLU A 633 -0.15 18.06 -28.83
N PRO A 634 -1.37 17.52 -29.06
CA PRO A 634 -1.84 16.32 -28.37
C PRO A 634 -0.94 15.11 -28.64
N LYS A 635 -0.74 14.25 -27.63
CA LYS A 635 0.15 13.08 -27.72
C LYS A 635 -0.19 12.12 -28.87
N LEU A 636 -1.48 11.88 -29.16
CA LEU A 636 -1.89 11.00 -30.27
C LEU A 636 -1.46 11.56 -31.64
N MET A 637 -1.60 12.87 -31.84
CA MET A 637 -1.17 13.53 -33.08
C MET A 637 0.35 13.48 -33.22
N ALA A 638 1.07 13.78 -32.13
CA ALA A 638 2.52 13.68 -32.09
C ALA A 638 2.99 12.24 -32.38
N ALA A 639 2.33 11.22 -31.81
CA ALA A 639 2.68 9.82 -32.02
C ALA A 639 2.62 9.42 -33.51
N ALA A 640 1.49 9.68 -34.16
CA ALA A 640 1.29 9.35 -35.58
C ALA A 640 2.23 10.14 -36.52
N ARG A 641 2.57 11.38 -36.16
CA ARG A 641 3.50 12.22 -36.93
C ARG A 641 4.96 11.81 -36.74
N ILE A 642 5.36 11.52 -35.51
CA ILE A 642 6.75 11.21 -35.14
C ILE A 642 7.09 9.78 -35.53
N VAL A 643 6.19 8.82 -35.34
CA VAL A 643 6.49 7.39 -35.51
C VAL A 643 5.48 6.79 -36.50
N PRO A 644 5.83 6.67 -37.80
CA PRO A 644 4.89 6.19 -38.81
C PRO A 644 4.30 4.81 -38.50
N GLU A 645 5.12 3.89 -37.98
CA GLU A 645 4.69 2.53 -37.61
C GLU A 645 3.73 2.49 -36.40
N TRP A 646 3.57 3.60 -35.67
CA TRP A 646 2.63 3.69 -34.57
C TRP A 646 1.19 3.41 -35.02
N VAL A 647 0.83 3.93 -36.21
CA VAL A 647 -0.51 3.76 -36.79
C VAL A 647 -0.76 2.29 -37.16
N GLU A 648 0.27 1.58 -37.60
CA GLU A 648 0.18 0.15 -37.93
C GLU A 648 -0.09 -0.69 -36.68
N TYR A 649 0.68 -0.46 -35.60
CA TYR A 649 0.48 -1.14 -34.32
C TYR A 649 -0.90 -0.84 -33.71
N ASP A 650 -1.32 0.43 -33.74
CA ASP A 650 -2.61 0.84 -33.20
C ASP A 650 -3.78 0.17 -33.94
N ASN A 651 -3.72 0.10 -35.27
CA ASN A 651 -4.73 -0.58 -36.09
C ASN A 651 -4.78 -2.09 -35.81
N GLU A 652 -3.62 -2.76 -35.71
CA GLU A 652 -3.56 -4.18 -35.40
C GLU A 652 -4.19 -4.51 -34.04
N ILE A 653 -3.90 -3.69 -33.02
CA ILE A 653 -4.49 -3.84 -31.68
C ILE A 653 -6.00 -3.62 -31.74
N LYS A 654 -6.47 -2.60 -32.47
CA LYS A 654 -7.91 -2.35 -32.65
C LYS A 654 -8.62 -3.52 -33.32
N GLU A 655 -8.03 -4.10 -34.37
CA GLU A 655 -8.59 -5.28 -35.04
C GLU A 655 -8.64 -6.50 -34.12
N LEU A 656 -7.60 -6.71 -33.30
CA LEU A 656 -7.58 -7.78 -32.30
C LEU A 656 -8.69 -7.57 -31.26
N LEU A 657 -8.79 -6.38 -30.67
CA LEU A 657 -9.79 -6.08 -29.65
C LEU A 657 -11.22 -6.14 -30.21
N GLY A 658 -11.42 -5.69 -31.44
CA GLY A 658 -12.70 -5.82 -32.15
C GLY A 658 -13.14 -7.27 -32.36
N ARG A 659 -12.20 -8.17 -32.69
CA ARG A 659 -12.48 -9.61 -32.80
C ARG A 659 -12.87 -10.23 -31.45
N VAL A 660 -12.12 -9.90 -30.38
CA VAL A 660 -12.40 -10.41 -29.02
C VAL A 660 -13.79 -9.97 -28.54
N GLN A 661 -14.17 -8.71 -28.76
CA GLN A 661 -15.51 -8.21 -28.41
C GLN A 661 -16.61 -8.88 -29.24
N GLY A 662 -16.37 -9.13 -30.54
CA GLY A 662 -17.31 -9.83 -31.41
C GLY A 662 -17.56 -11.29 -30.99
N GLU A 663 -16.51 -12.00 -30.56
CA GLU A 663 -16.60 -13.37 -30.06
C GLU A 663 -17.33 -13.45 -28.71
N ALA A 664 -17.03 -12.53 -27.78
CA ALA A 664 -17.71 -12.47 -26.48
C ALA A 664 -19.22 -12.17 -26.60
N GLY A 665 -19.61 -11.34 -27.58
CA GLY A 665 -21.01 -11.03 -27.88
C GLY A 665 -21.80 -12.19 -28.49
N ALA A 666 -21.15 -13.18 -29.10
CA ALA A 666 -21.80 -14.37 -29.67
C ALA A 666 -22.07 -15.47 -28.63
N THR A 667 -21.37 -15.46 -27.49
CA THR A 667 -21.47 -16.47 -26.42
C THR A 667 -22.46 -16.12 -25.29
N HIS A 668 -23.02 -14.90 -25.26
CA HIS A 668 -24.05 -14.50 -24.29
C HIS A 668 -25.42 -14.37 -24.95
N ASN A 669 -26.32 -15.34 -24.73
CA ASN A 669 -27.75 -15.18 -24.97
C ASN A 669 -28.30 -14.03 -24.11
N PRO A 670 -28.96 -13.00 -24.68
CA PRO A 670 -29.44 -11.87 -23.90
C PRO A 670 -30.75 -12.21 -23.18
N SER A 671 -30.73 -12.17 -21.84
CA SER A 671 -31.92 -11.91 -21.04
C SER A 671 -32.36 -10.45 -21.22
N PRO A 672 -33.67 -10.14 -21.27
CA PRO A 672 -34.14 -8.84 -21.73
C PRO A 672 -34.07 -7.79 -20.62
N SER A 673 -33.03 -6.95 -20.64
CA SER A 673 -33.07 -5.64 -19.99
C SER A 673 -32.19 -4.63 -20.72
N GLN A 674 -32.88 -3.76 -21.49
CA GLN A 674 -32.55 -2.39 -21.90
C GLN A 674 -31.18 -2.08 -22.56
N HIS A 675 -31.25 -1.90 -23.89
CA HIS A 675 -30.46 -1.00 -24.74
C HIS A 675 -28.93 -0.97 -24.56
N HIS A 676 -28.26 -2.01 -25.05
CA HIS A 676 -26.89 -1.89 -25.56
C HIS A 676 -26.91 -1.55 -27.07
N LYS A 677 -26.62 -0.29 -27.40
CA LYS A 677 -26.13 0.08 -28.74
C LYS A 677 -24.98 1.09 -28.61
N ALA A 678 -23.79 0.60 -28.93
CA ALA A 678 -22.64 1.26 -29.55
C ALA A 678 -22.19 2.63 -29.04
N ASP A 679 -20.98 2.67 -28.47
CA ASP A 679 -20.12 3.86 -28.44
C ASP A 679 -18.65 3.47 -28.67
N THR A 680 -18.34 2.88 -29.83
CA THR A 680 -16.98 2.54 -30.29
C THR A 680 -16.23 3.74 -30.92
N ARG A 681 -16.65 4.98 -30.62
CA ARG A 681 -16.03 6.20 -31.14
C ARG A 681 -15.32 7.06 -30.09
N ARG A 682 -15.23 6.61 -28.84
CA ARG A 682 -14.76 7.44 -27.72
C ARG A 682 -13.28 7.31 -27.35
N ASP A 683 -12.54 6.41 -27.98
CA ASP A 683 -11.08 6.30 -27.79
C ASP A 683 -10.27 7.35 -28.59
N GLU A 684 -10.93 8.36 -29.18
CA GLU A 684 -10.32 9.38 -30.06
C GLU A 684 -10.06 10.74 -29.41
N LEU A 685 -10.17 10.89 -28.09
CA LEU A 685 -9.77 12.11 -27.37
C LEU A 685 -8.75 11.83 -26.26
#